data_AF-D3AGF4-F1
#
_entry.id   AF-D3AGF4-F1
#
_cell.length_a   1.000
_cell.length_b   1.000
_cell.length_c   1.000
_cell.angle_alpha   90.00
_cell.angle_beta   90.00
_cell.angle_gamma   90.00
#
_symmetry.space_group_name_H-M   'P 1'
#
loop_
_entity.id
_entity.type
_entity.pdbx_description
1 polymer ?
#
loop_
_entity_poly.entity_id
_entity_poly.type
_entity_poly.pdbx_seq_one_letter_code
_entity_poly.pdbx_strand_id
1 'polypeptide(L)'
;MPSKTEFYRQMADHVATQLTGSWQEWAGFLTTAARLYKYPFHEQLLIYAQRPDATACAEYDLWNEKMGRYVRRGSKGIALVDDSGDRPRLRYVFDISDTGTREHSRTPWLWQLEERHLDSVQAMLERTYDVSGDDLAGQLTEVAGKLAEEYWTEHQQDFFYIVDGSFLEEYDEYNIGVQFKAAATVSITYALMSRCGLEPERYFDHEDFMAIFDFNTPSTIGALGTAVSQINQQVLRQIGVTVRNAEREANQERSKQDEQSHDLHPERRLSDSRPEAEPAAGETPGQVRQDEENLPERTPSHPLQPDAAEREVVPAPSGDRRDRPEQTGADDAPAGERSGSHRATESQRSHEVGGADEYLQSTGRGDPDGGAYQQLTLNLFLSEAEQIQSIDEAENVAHTSSAFSFAQNDIDHVLRLGGNTDRQRERVVAAFEKQKTTAEIAEILKTLYHGGNGLGSVSAWYAEDGIHLSHGKSVRYDRSAKVISWESAAERIGELLESGQFASNVELAEAAGYERSLLAEKLWHLYHDFSDKARDSGYLSCLSGIQRTGFPEETAWLTEQLNSPEFRQTLAEEYAAFWTAYQQDRELLRFHYHKPREIWESLQDLSLPRKSFSSEMQDVPAVKQFITEDEIDAAMTGGSGIEGGKGRIFTFFKNPHTDKEKVDFLKSEYGIGGHSHALSGAMGSNEDHDGKGLHYKKDGCPDMHFTWEKVAKRITGLIQKGRYLTEQEQAQYDKIQAEKALAEEDALQAQQPTPEIWEYNGVKERHSDDIVLYQMGDFFELYGEDAKTAAAELDFHLTTRAIPGGGRVEMCGFPANRLEQVVEHLRDQHDVTISAVPEGGRERQEYSMLSIDHEAEQHINAQEAEFGADGTRVFRDMEPEQATPTIRELYEKYKPIVMEAVTQDTRYRNACGHSDYENAMIECNAAVRRTILDSHDIELIRLFSDVPEFRQWLHREVADETYPKLHELLRPLSQEDIDSALCAWNGNIESKHAVVRYMKDHARRKTPPHGWLRNTAAVTA
;
A
#
# COMPACT_ATOMS: atom_id res chain seq x y z
N MET A 1 -5.11 -7.06 -22.45
CA MET A 1 -5.62 -5.67 -22.44
C MET A 1 -6.31 -5.42 -21.10
N PRO A 2 -6.19 -4.23 -20.49
CA PRO A 2 -6.93 -3.89 -19.28
C PRO A 2 -8.44 -3.89 -19.56
N SER A 3 -9.24 -4.21 -18.54
CA SER A 3 -10.68 -3.98 -18.56
C SER A 3 -10.98 -2.48 -18.60
N LYS A 4 -12.18 -2.10 -19.04
CA LYS A 4 -12.59 -0.68 -19.05
C LYS A 4 -12.54 -0.06 -17.65
N THR A 5 -12.81 -0.84 -16.59
CA THR A 5 -12.77 -0.36 -15.21
C THR A 5 -11.34 -0.07 -14.75
N GLU A 6 -10.37 -0.92 -15.12
CA GLU A 6 -8.94 -0.68 -14.84
C GLU A 6 -8.42 0.52 -15.63
N PHE A 7 -8.83 0.68 -16.90
CA PHE A 7 -8.49 1.86 -17.70
C PHE A 7 -8.97 3.17 -17.04
N TYR A 8 -10.22 3.22 -16.55
CA TYR A 8 -10.74 4.42 -15.90
C TYR A 8 -10.11 4.68 -14.51
N ARG A 9 -9.67 3.64 -13.78
CA ARG A 9 -8.84 3.85 -12.58
C ARG A 9 -7.46 4.40 -12.92
N GLN A 10 -6.75 3.80 -13.88
CA GLN A 10 -5.44 4.29 -14.35
C GLN A 10 -5.50 5.74 -14.84
N MET A 11 -6.61 6.13 -15.50
CA MET A 11 -6.88 7.52 -15.88
C MET A 11 -7.06 8.44 -14.65
N ALA A 12 -7.79 8.00 -13.62
CA ALA A 12 -7.94 8.77 -12.38
C ALA A 12 -6.61 8.92 -11.63
N ASP A 13 -5.83 7.84 -11.48
CA ASP A 13 -4.51 7.85 -10.83
C ASP A 13 -3.54 8.78 -11.58
N HIS A 14 -3.51 8.70 -12.92
CA HIS A 14 -2.67 9.56 -13.75
C HIS A 14 -3.05 11.04 -13.62
N VAL A 15 -4.34 11.38 -13.74
CA VAL A 15 -4.81 12.76 -13.62
C VAL A 15 -4.57 13.29 -12.20
N ALA A 16 -4.78 12.49 -11.15
CA ALA A 16 -4.41 12.88 -9.79
C ALA A 16 -2.94 13.31 -9.68
N THR A 17 -1.99 12.51 -10.22
CA THR A 17 -0.56 12.88 -10.21
C THR A 17 -0.19 14.07 -11.08
N GLN A 18 -1.04 14.47 -12.05
CA GLN A 18 -0.85 15.68 -12.85
C GLN A 18 -1.45 16.92 -12.18
N LEU A 19 -2.54 16.78 -11.42
CA LEU A 19 -3.28 17.89 -10.81
C LEU A 19 -2.43 18.75 -9.88
N THR A 20 -1.62 18.15 -8.99
CA THR A 20 -0.69 18.91 -8.14
C THR A 20 0.64 19.22 -8.83
N GLY A 21 0.76 18.88 -10.11
CA GLY A 21 1.89 19.24 -10.97
C GLY A 21 1.88 20.70 -11.44
N SER A 22 0.73 21.39 -11.39
CA SER A 22 0.59 22.82 -11.71
C SER A 22 -0.58 23.42 -10.93
N TRP A 23 -0.40 24.63 -10.40
CA TRP A 23 -1.49 25.36 -9.73
C TRP A 23 -2.68 25.63 -10.67
N GLN A 24 -2.43 25.72 -11.98
CA GLN A 24 -3.45 25.97 -13.01
C GLN A 24 -4.37 24.76 -13.21
N GLU A 25 -3.80 23.55 -13.25
CA GLU A 25 -4.55 22.29 -13.32
C GLU A 25 -5.36 22.09 -12.03
N TRP A 26 -4.77 22.35 -10.86
CA TRP A 26 -5.46 22.31 -9.58
C TRP A 26 -6.62 23.31 -9.52
N ALA A 27 -6.42 24.58 -9.91
CA ALA A 27 -7.47 25.60 -9.97
C ALA A 27 -8.60 25.24 -10.96
N GLY A 28 -8.26 24.63 -12.10
CA GLY A 28 -9.22 24.10 -13.07
C GLY A 28 -10.05 22.94 -12.50
N PHE A 29 -9.42 22.02 -11.78
CA PHE A 29 -10.09 20.96 -11.03
C PHE A 29 -11.01 21.52 -9.95
N LEU A 30 -10.51 22.43 -9.10
CA LEU A 30 -11.29 23.06 -8.04
C LEU A 30 -12.53 23.78 -8.60
N THR A 31 -12.41 24.50 -9.71
CA THR A 31 -13.54 25.13 -10.42
C THR A 31 -14.59 24.10 -10.88
N THR A 32 -14.16 22.91 -11.27
CA THR A 32 -15.05 21.82 -11.71
C THR A 32 -15.71 21.11 -10.51
N ALA A 33 -14.93 20.80 -9.48
CA ALA A 33 -15.37 20.28 -8.19
C ALA A 33 -16.39 21.20 -7.51
N ALA A 34 -16.16 22.51 -7.54
CA ALA A 34 -17.04 23.55 -7.02
C ALA A 34 -18.44 23.54 -7.65
N ARG A 35 -18.54 23.29 -8.97
CA ARG A 35 -19.81 23.08 -9.68
C ARG A 35 -20.48 21.77 -9.27
N LEU A 36 -19.68 20.71 -9.15
CA LEU A 36 -20.10 19.32 -8.93
C LEU A 36 -20.05 18.88 -7.46
N TYR A 37 -20.09 19.82 -6.50
CA TYR A 37 -19.95 19.68 -5.04
C TYR A 37 -20.89 18.69 -4.31
N LYS A 38 -21.70 17.92 -5.05
CA LYS A 38 -22.57 16.84 -4.55
C LYS A 38 -22.02 15.44 -4.82
N TYR A 39 -20.98 15.35 -5.66
CA TYR A 39 -20.19 14.15 -5.93
C TYR A 39 -19.00 14.07 -4.95
N PRO A 40 -18.52 12.87 -4.58
CA PRO A 40 -17.28 12.70 -3.83
C PRO A 40 -16.04 12.96 -4.70
N PHE A 41 -14.88 13.18 -4.07
CA PHE A 41 -13.61 13.52 -4.75
C PHE A 41 -13.29 12.62 -5.95
N HIS A 42 -13.33 11.29 -5.79
CA HIS A 42 -13.00 10.34 -6.87
C HIS A 42 -13.94 10.43 -8.09
N GLU A 43 -15.22 10.76 -7.88
CA GLU A 43 -16.15 11.00 -8.99
C GLU A 43 -15.96 12.41 -9.59
N GLN A 44 -15.63 13.43 -8.79
CA GLN A 44 -15.28 14.76 -9.30
C GLN A 44 -14.04 14.71 -10.20
N LEU A 45 -13.01 13.97 -9.77
CA LEU A 45 -11.76 13.71 -10.50
C LEU A 45 -12.02 13.02 -11.84
N LEU A 46 -12.83 11.94 -11.84
CA LEU A 46 -13.22 11.23 -13.06
C LEU A 46 -14.05 12.10 -14.02
N ILE A 47 -14.91 12.99 -13.50
CA ILE A 47 -15.66 13.92 -14.34
C ILE A 47 -14.71 14.98 -14.93
N TYR A 48 -13.83 15.56 -14.13
CA TYR A 48 -12.82 16.53 -14.61
C TYR A 48 -11.96 15.95 -15.74
N ALA A 49 -11.40 14.75 -15.53
CA ALA A 49 -10.56 14.03 -16.49
C ALA A 49 -11.23 13.76 -17.86
N GLN A 50 -12.57 13.69 -17.90
CA GLN A 50 -13.32 13.43 -19.13
C GLN A 50 -14.03 14.68 -19.69
N ARG A 51 -14.36 15.64 -18.82
CA ARG A 51 -15.23 16.78 -19.13
C ARG A 51 -15.12 17.91 -18.09
N PRO A 52 -14.09 18.77 -18.13
CA PRO A 52 -13.92 19.88 -17.19
C PRO A 52 -14.95 21.01 -17.36
N ASP A 53 -15.64 21.10 -18.52
CA ASP A 53 -16.75 22.04 -18.74
C ASP A 53 -18.05 21.65 -18.01
N ALA A 54 -18.14 20.46 -17.42
CA ALA A 54 -19.36 19.94 -16.82
C ALA A 54 -19.99 20.88 -15.78
N THR A 55 -21.33 20.96 -15.81
CA THR A 55 -22.12 21.91 -14.98
C THR A 55 -23.14 21.21 -14.10
N ALA A 56 -23.75 20.13 -14.58
CA ALA A 56 -24.70 19.32 -13.83
C ALA A 56 -24.78 17.91 -14.44
N CYS A 57 -24.05 16.96 -13.88
CA CYS A 57 -24.11 15.55 -14.28
C CYS A 57 -25.27 14.80 -13.59
N ALA A 58 -25.85 13.82 -14.29
CA ALA A 58 -26.73 12.79 -13.72
C ALA A 58 -26.84 11.55 -14.62
N GLU A 59 -27.31 10.43 -14.07
CA GLU A 59 -27.59 9.19 -14.79
C GLU A 59 -28.74 9.34 -15.80
N TYR A 60 -28.73 8.49 -16.83
CA TYR A 60 -29.73 8.48 -17.92
C TYR A 60 -31.18 8.40 -17.41
N ASP A 61 -31.46 7.51 -16.44
CA ASP A 61 -32.81 7.33 -15.90
C ASP A 61 -33.27 8.52 -15.05
N LEU A 62 -32.34 9.20 -14.36
CA LEU A 62 -32.67 10.43 -13.62
C LEU A 62 -33.13 11.53 -14.59
N TRP A 63 -32.43 11.68 -15.71
CA TRP A 63 -32.79 12.63 -16.77
C TRP A 63 -34.14 12.27 -17.40
N ASN A 64 -34.30 11.03 -17.86
CA ASN A 64 -35.47 10.60 -18.64
C ASN A 64 -36.75 10.48 -17.80
N GLU A 65 -36.68 9.85 -16.62
CA GLU A 65 -37.87 9.56 -15.79
C GLU A 65 -38.23 10.70 -14.85
N LYS A 66 -37.26 11.25 -14.09
CA LYS A 66 -37.55 12.20 -13.00
C LYS A 66 -37.51 13.66 -13.45
N MET A 67 -36.66 13.97 -14.43
CA MET A 67 -36.56 15.31 -15.04
C MET A 67 -37.30 15.42 -16.39
N GLY A 68 -37.73 14.31 -17.00
CA GLY A 68 -38.47 14.31 -18.26
C GLY A 68 -37.66 14.83 -19.46
N ARG A 69 -36.33 14.80 -19.40
CA ARG A 69 -35.38 15.23 -20.44
C ARG A 69 -34.75 14.01 -21.11
N TYR A 70 -34.53 14.02 -22.42
CA TYR A 70 -33.87 12.91 -23.09
C TYR A 70 -32.39 13.21 -23.32
N VAL A 71 -31.51 12.22 -23.17
CA VAL A 71 -30.11 12.33 -23.64
C VAL A 71 -30.10 12.31 -25.17
N ARG A 72 -29.32 13.19 -25.78
CA ARG A 72 -29.22 13.32 -27.25
C ARG A 72 -28.55 12.09 -27.85
N ARG A 73 -29.05 11.63 -29.00
CA ARG A 73 -28.46 10.50 -29.72
C ARG A 73 -27.05 10.87 -30.18
N GLY A 74 -26.05 10.16 -29.67
CA GLY A 74 -24.63 10.40 -29.98
C GLY A 74 -23.83 11.05 -28.84
N SER A 75 -24.47 11.55 -27.77
CA SER A 75 -23.74 12.01 -26.57
C SER A 75 -22.96 10.86 -25.92
N LYS A 76 -21.69 11.12 -25.61
CA LYS A 76 -20.83 10.20 -24.85
C LYS A 76 -21.18 10.32 -23.37
N GLY A 77 -21.35 9.19 -22.67
CA GLY A 77 -21.50 9.18 -21.22
C GLY A 77 -20.15 9.28 -20.53
N ILE A 78 -20.07 10.10 -19.49
CA ILE A 78 -18.92 10.23 -18.60
C ILE A 78 -18.90 9.01 -17.68
N ALA A 79 -17.81 8.25 -17.67
CA ALA A 79 -17.70 7.04 -16.87
C ALA A 79 -17.23 7.35 -15.44
N LEU A 80 -17.98 6.85 -14.45
CA LEU A 80 -17.64 6.88 -13.03
C LEU A 80 -17.35 5.44 -12.57
N VAL A 81 -16.38 5.27 -11.68
CA VAL A 81 -16.06 3.99 -11.04
C VAL A 81 -16.78 3.90 -9.71
N ASP A 82 -17.75 2.98 -9.63
CA ASP A 82 -18.47 2.65 -8.40
C ASP A 82 -17.78 1.46 -7.72
N ASP A 83 -17.05 1.76 -6.65
CA ASP A 83 -16.30 0.82 -5.80
C ASP A 83 -17.11 0.35 -4.56
N SER A 84 -18.41 0.65 -4.48
CA SER A 84 -19.24 0.42 -3.27
C SER A 84 -19.65 -1.04 -2.99
N GLY A 85 -19.17 -2.01 -3.78
CA GLY A 85 -19.48 -3.43 -3.59
C GLY A 85 -18.38 -4.37 -4.12
N ASP A 86 -18.57 -5.68 -3.92
CA ASP A 86 -17.57 -6.76 -4.10
C ASP A 86 -16.77 -6.76 -5.43
N ARG A 87 -17.24 -6.06 -6.46
CA ARG A 87 -16.54 -5.85 -7.74
C ARG A 87 -16.83 -4.44 -8.25
N PRO A 88 -15.82 -3.71 -8.74
CA PRO A 88 -15.96 -2.33 -9.19
C PRO A 88 -16.79 -2.26 -10.48
N ARG A 89 -17.68 -1.27 -10.57
CA ARG A 89 -18.64 -1.12 -11.68
C ARG A 89 -18.46 0.21 -12.39
N LEU A 90 -18.73 0.24 -13.69
CA LEU A 90 -18.80 1.49 -14.45
C LEU A 90 -20.25 1.99 -14.49
N ARG A 91 -20.45 3.19 -13.98
CA ARG A 91 -21.70 3.96 -14.00
C ARG A 91 -21.53 5.13 -14.97
N TYR A 92 -22.54 5.44 -15.78
CA TYR A 92 -22.44 6.50 -16.79
C TYR A 92 -23.37 7.67 -16.47
N VAL A 93 -22.79 8.86 -16.38
CA VAL A 93 -23.52 10.12 -16.21
C VAL A 93 -23.40 11.00 -17.45
N PHE A 94 -24.37 11.88 -17.63
CA PHE A 94 -24.48 12.82 -18.75
C PHE A 94 -24.68 14.22 -18.17
N ASP A 95 -24.05 15.23 -18.78
CA ASP A 95 -24.23 16.62 -18.38
C ASP A 95 -25.59 17.15 -18.89
N ILE A 96 -26.11 18.22 -18.28
CA ILE A 96 -27.34 18.87 -18.74
C ILE A 96 -27.28 19.31 -20.21
N SER A 97 -26.11 19.69 -20.74
CA SER A 97 -25.90 20.04 -22.15
C SER A 97 -26.14 18.86 -23.11
N ASP A 98 -25.86 17.63 -22.67
CA ASP A 98 -26.12 16.39 -23.42
C ASP A 98 -27.63 16.10 -23.57
N THR A 99 -28.49 16.87 -22.90
CA THR A 99 -29.93 16.61 -22.88
C THR A 99 -30.75 17.56 -23.77
N GLY A 100 -31.87 17.04 -24.27
CA GLY A 100 -32.93 17.78 -24.94
C GLY A 100 -34.21 17.83 -24.09
N THR A 101 -35.01 18.87 -24.32
CA THR A 101 -36.27 19.11 -23.61
C THR A 101 -37.50 18.55 -24.34
N ARG A 102 -38.54 18.26 -23.56
CA ARG A 102 -39.90 17.89 -23.93
C ARG A 102 -40.86 18.90 -23.27
N GLU A 103 -42.13 18.87 -23.67
CA GLU A 103 -43.20 19.77 -23.17
C GLU A 103 -43.38 19.77 -21.64
N HIS A 104 -42.97 18.71 -20.95
CA HIS A 104 -43.02 18.60 -19.48
C HIS A 104 -41.63 18.39 -18.84
N SER A 105 -40.55 18.74 -19.54
CA SER A 105 -39.21 18.69 -18.96
C SER A 105 -39.05 19.67 -17.81
N ARG A 106 -38.43 19.20 -16.73
CA ARG A 106 -37.96 20.02 -15.61
C ARG A 106 -36.53 20.46 -15.88
N THR A 107 -36.19 21.69 -15.51
CA THR A 107 -34.80 22.16 -15.47
C THR A 107 -34.29 22.02 -14.03
N PRO A 108 -33.06 21.49 -13.80
CA PRO A 108 -32.46 21.52 -12.48
C PRO A 108 -32.30 22.96 -11.98
N TRP A 109 -32.73 23.26 -10.76
CA TRP A 109 -32.42 24.54 -10.13
C TRP A 109 -30.96 24.53 -9.67
N LEU A 110 -30.11 25.18 -10.46
CA LEU A 110 -28.72 25.47 -10.13
C LEU A 110 -28.69 26.88 -9.54
N TRP A 111 -28.53 26.98 -8.21
CA TRP A 111 -28.54 28.25 -7.51
C TRP A 111 -27.41 29.17 -7.97
N GLN A 112 -27.69 30.46 -8.04
CA GLN A 112 -26.69 31.51 -8.28
C GLN A 112 -26.73 32.48 -7.10
N LEU A 113 -25.55 32.93 -6.67
CA LEU A 113 -25.47 34.02 -5.69
C LEU A 113 -25.66 35.34 -6.45
N GLU A 114 -26.43 36.24 -5.87
CA GLU A 114 -26.70 37.58 -6.40
C GLU A 114 -26.61 38.56 -5.23
N GLU A 115 -26.40 39.85 -5.48
CA GLU A 115 -26.18 40.87 -4.44
C GLU A 115 -27.27 40.83 -3.35
N ARG A 116 -28.54 40.68 -3.74
CA ARG A 116 -29.70 40.55 -2.82
C ARG A 116 -29.70 39.31 -1.91
N HIS A 117 -28.77 38.37 -2.11
CA HIS A 117 -28.62 37.17 -1.29
C HIS A 117 -27.45 37.29 -0.29
N LEU A 118 -26.58 38.30 -0.42
CA LEU A 118 -25.34 38.42 0.35
C LEU A 118 -25.59 38.51 1.86
N ASP A 119 -26.37 39.49 2.32
CA ASP A 119 -26.72 39.70 3.74
C ASP A 119 -27.23 38.41 4.41
N SER A 120 -28.07 37.64 3.69
CA SER A 120 -28.65 36.38 4.17
C SER A 120 -27.63 35.25 4.26
N VAL A 121 -26.66 35.22 3.35
CA VAL A 121 -25.57 34.22 3.34
C VAL A 121 -24.51 34.57 4.38
N GLN A 122 -24.09 35.83 4.49
CA GLN A 122 -23.12 36.28 5.51
C GLN A 122 -23.64 36.03 6.92
N ALA A 123 -24.86 36.47 7.24
CA ALA A 123 -25.50 36.19 8.54
C ALA A 123 -25.73 34.69 8.81
N MET A 124 -25.75 33.84 7.78
CA MET A 124 -25.76 32.39 7.94
C MET A 124 -24.36 31.83 8.24
N LEU A 125 -23.31 32.32 7.57
CA LEU A 125 -21.93 31.91 7.83
C LEU A 125 -21.50 32.31 9.25
N GLU A 126 -21.70 33.57 9.63
CA GLU A 126 -21.50 34.10 10.99
C GLU A 126 -22.18 33.21 12.03
N ARG A 127 -23.48 32.93 11.88
CA ARG A 127 -24.26 32.13 12.83
C ARG A 127 -23.87 30.65 12.88
N THR A 128 -23.30 30.09 11.81
CA THR A 128 -23.06 28.65 11.68
C THR A 128 -21.62 28.26 12.01
N TYR A 129 -20.66 29.15 11.76
CA TYR A 129 -19.22 28.92 11.88
C TYR A 129 -18.50 29.94 12.78
N ASP A 130 -19.25 30.82 13.45
CA ASP A 130 -18.75 31.84 14.39
C ASP A 130 -17.66 32.74 13.78
N VAL A 131 -17.80 33.04 12.49
CA VAL A 131 -16.84 33.84 11.69
C VAL A 131 -17.18 35.33 11.70
N SER A 132 -16.18 36.18 11.50
CA SER A 132 -16.33 37.64 11.43
C SER A 132 -15.39 38.25 10.38
N GLY A 133 -15.95 38.69 9.25
CA GLY A 133 -15.20 39.35 8.18
C GLY A 133 -16.01 40.48 7.53
N ASP A 134 -15.30 41.51 7.07
CA ASP A 134 -15.87 42.73 6.48
C ASP A 134 -16.60 42.49 5.14
N ASP A 135 -16.25 41.41 4.43
CA ASP A 135 -16.91 40.99 3.19
C ASP A 135 -17.09 39.46 3.12
N LEU A 136 -17.81 38.98 2.10
CA LEU A 136 -18.05 37.56 1.89
C LEU A 136 -16.75 36.78 1.60
N ALA A 137 -15.76 37.41 0.95
CA ALA A 137 -14.49 36.76 0.64
C ALA A 137 -13.75 36.38 1.93
N GLY A 138 -13.56 37.33 2.85
CA GLY A 138 -12.95 37.10 4.15
C GLY A 138 -13.71 36.07 5.00
N GLN A 139 -15.05 36.13 5.01
CA GLN A 139 -15.86 35.15 5.73
C GLN A 139 -15.69 33.71 5.17
N LEU A 140 -15.64 33.54 3.84
CA LEU A 140 -15.39 32.22 3.23
C LEU A 140 -13.98 31.69 3.54
N THR A 141 -12.96 32.57 3.58
CA THR A 141 -11.59 32.21 3.97
C THR A 141 -11.52 31.76 5.44
N GLU A 142 -12.20 32.45 6.36
CA GLU A 142 -12.20 32.08 7.78
C GLU A 142 -12.94 30.75 8.02
N VAL A 143 -14.06 30.51 7.32
CA VAL A 143 -14.76 29.21 7.33
C VAL A 143 -13.85 28.10 6.81
N ALA A 144 -13.12 28.32 5.72
CA ALA A 144 -12.19 27.35 5.16
C ALA A 144 -11.07 26.99 6.15
N GLY A 145 -10.46 27.99 6.80
CA GLY A 145 -9.39 27.78 7.78
C GLY A 145 -9.84 26.99 9.01
N LYS A 146 -11.00 27.34 9.59
CA LYS A 146 -11.59 26.61 10.72
C LYS A 146 -11.88 25.15 10.37
N LEU A 147 -12.56 24.90 9.25
CA LEU A 147 -12.93 23.55 8.84
C LEU A 147 -11.72 22.70 8.40
N ALA A 148 -10.64 23.31 7.92
CA ALA A 148 -9.38 22.62 7.65
C ALA A 148 -8.65 22.20 8.94
N GLU A 149 -8.65 23.04 9.98
CA GLU A 149 -8.10 22.71 11.31
C GLU A 149 -8.93 21.62 12.02
N GLU A 150 -10.26 21.70 11.95
CA GLU A 150 -11.17 20.66 12.47
C GLU A 150 -10.93 19.31 11.77
N TYR A 151 -10.91 19.29 10.44
CA TYR A 151 -10.66 18.06 9.66
C TYR A 151 -9.27 17.48 9.93
N TRP A 152 -8.23 18.33 10.02
CA TRP A 152 -6.89 17.87 10.40
C TRP A 152 -6.89 17.24 11.80
N THR A 153 -7.55 17.89 12.76
CA THR A 153 -7.63 17.39 14.14
C THR A 153 -8.25 15.99 14.22
N GLU A 154 -9.30 15.73 13.44
CA GLU A 154 -9.98 14.42 13.39
C GLU A 154 -9.22 13.36 12.57
N HIS A 155 -8.51 13.73 11.49
CA HIS A 155 -7.96 12.78 10.51
C HIS A 155 -6.42 12.68 10.44
N GLN A 156 -5.65 13.48 11.19
CA GLN A 156 -4.18 13.45 11.19
C GLN A 156 -3.57 12.05 11.37
N GLN A 157 -4.17 11.18 12.20
CA GLN A 157 -3.68 9.81 12.41
C GLN A 157 -3.77 8.96 11.14
N ASP A 158 -4.88 9.04 10.40
CA ASP A 158 -5.02 8.35 9.11
C ASP A 158 -4.07 8.94 8.06
N PHE A 159 -3.82 10.26 8.13
CA PHE A 159 -2.93 10.96 7.21
C PHE A 159 -1.46 10.53 7.37
N PHE A 160 -0.96 10.32 8.59
CA PHE A 160 0.42 9.87 8.79
C PHE A 160 0.71 8.47 8.21
N TYR A 161 -0.29 7.60 8.03
CA TYR A 161 -0.11 6.28 7.38
C TYR A 161 -0.05 6.31 5.84
N ILE A 162 -0.22 7.48 5.21
CA ILE A 162 -0.25 7.64 3.74
C ILE A 162 0.79 8.63 3.21
N VAL A 163 1.68 9.11 4.09
CA VAL A 163 2.75 10.06 3.79
C VAL A 163 4.01 9.36 3.24
N ASP A 164 4.25 8.09 3.57
CA ASP A 164 5.33 7.25 3.02
C ASP A 164 5.44 7.38 1.48
N GLY A 165 6.63 7.70 0.98
CA GLY A 165 6.93 7.92 -0.44
C GLY A 165 6.49 9.28 -1.01
N SER A 166 6.00 10.21 -0.17
CA SER A 166 5.63 11.58 -0.57
C SER A 166 6.64 12.62 -0.09
N PHE A 167 6.57 13.83 -0.63
CA PHE A 167 7.44 14.94 -0.19
C PHE A 167 7.15 15.42 1.24
N LEU A 168 6.06 14.95 1.86
CA LEU A 168 5.73 15.21 3.26
C LEU A 168 6.46 14.25 4.23
N GLU A 169 7.15 13.21 3.75
CA GLU A 169 7.82 12.20 4.61
C GLU A 169 9.02 12.77 5.38
N GLU A 170 9.69 13.79 4.85
CA GLU A 170 10.79 14.49 5.54
C GLU A 170 10.32 15.50 6.62
N TYR A 171 9.01 15.74 6.73
CA TYR A 171 8.46 16.77 7.62
C TYR A 171 8.02 16.13 8.93
N ASP A 172 8.28 16.78 10.06
CA ASP A 172 7.71 16.35 11.34
C ASP A 172 6.18 16.51 11.36
N GLU A 173 5.51 15.78 12.28
CA GLU A 173 4.04 15.75 12.41
C GLU A 173 3.40 17.15 12.46
N TYR A 174 4.08 18.14 13.04
CA TYR A 174 3.62 19.52 13.11
C TYR A 174 3.75 20.23 11.75
N ASN A 175 4.89 20.11 11.07
CA ASN A 175 5.11 20.70 9.75
C ASN A 175 4.23 20.05 8.65
N ILE A 176 3.95 18.74 8.73
CA ILE A 176 2.94 18.09 7.87
C ILE A 176 1.57 18.75 8.08
N GLY A 177 1.16 18.93 9.34
CA GLY A 177 -0.11 19.58 9.68
C GLY A 177 -0.19 21.04 9.24
N VAL A 178 0.93 21.78 9.24
CA VAL A 178 1.01 23.14 8.68
C VAL A 178 0.74 23.12 7.17
N GLN A 179 1.41 22.24 6.40
CA GLN A 179 1.18 22.17 4.95
C GLN A 179 -0.24 21.71 4.60
N PHE A 180 -0.76 20.68 5.28
CA PHE A 180 -2.12 20.22 5.06
C PHE A 180 -3.13 21.35 5.26
N LYS A 181 -3.02 22.10 6.36
CA LYS A 181 -3.96 23.18 6.65
C LYS A 181 -3.80 24.36 5.69
N ALA A 182 -2.58 24.68 5.25
CA ALA A 182 -2.36 25.68 4.20
C ALA A 182 -3.00 25.26 2.87
N ALA A 183 -2.62 24.09 2.35
CA ALA A 183 -3.11 23.53 1.08
C ALA A 183 -4.64 23.37 1.08
N ALA A 184 -5.21 22.84 2.17
CA ALA A 184 -6.65 22.66 2.31
C ALA A 184 -7.38 24.02 2.37
N THR A 185 -6.92 24.97 3.20
CA THR A 185 -7.58 26.29 3.35
C THR A 185 -7.65 27.03 2.02
N VAL A 186 -6.54 27.12 1.28
CA VAL A 186 -6.49 27.77 -0.03
C VAL A 186 -7.43 27.07 -1.02
N SER A 187 -7.35 25.73 -1.10
CA SER A 187 -8.15 24.93 -2.03
C SER A 187 -9.66 24.98 -1.75
N ILE A 188 -10.06 24.98 -0.47
CA ILE A 188 -11.45 25.16 -0.05
C ILE A 188 -11.91 26.56 -0.41
N THR A 189 -11.16 27.59 -0.02
CA THR A 189 -11.53 29.00 -0.25
C THR A 189 -11.72 29.30 -1.74
N TYR A 190 -10.77 28.88 -2.59
CA TYR A 190 -10.85 29.03 -4.05
C TYR A 190 -12.14 28.39 -4.61
N ALA A 191 -12.46 27.15 -4.22
CA ALA A 191 -13.66 26.46 -4.67
C ALA A 191 -14.97 27.10 -4.16
N LEU A 192 -14.99 27.59 -2.91
CA LEU A 192 -16.12 28.34 -2.35
C LEU A 192 -16.36 29.65 -3.11
N MET A 193 -15.30 30.44 -3.35
CA MET A 193 -15.35 31.69 -4.11
C MET A 193 -15.85 31.45 -5.55
N SER A 194 -15.23 30.50 -6.25
CA SER A 194 -15.58 30.09 -7.62
C SER A 194 -17.07 29.70 -7.73
N ARG A 195 -17.61 28.94 -6.77
CA ARG A 195 -19.04 28.57 -6.80
C ARG A 195 -19.98 29.71 -6.40
N CYS A 196 -19.53 30.64 -5.58
CA CYS A 196 -20.28 31.83 -5.18
C CYS A 196 -20.26 32.95 -6.23
N GLY A 197 -19.52 32.79 -7.34
CA GLY A 197 -19.45 33.79 -8.41
C GLY A 197 -18.50 34.96 -8.12
N LEU A 198 -17.59 34.78 -7.16
CA LEU A 198 -16.41 35.63 -7.01
C LEU A 198 -15.33 35.12 -7.99
N GLU A 199 -14.52 36.01 -8.55
CA GLU A 199 -13.34 35.68 -9.37
C GLU A 199 -12.15 35.40 -8.43
N PRO A 200 -11.74 34.14 -8.17
CA PRO A 200 -10.70 33.87 -7.19
C PRO A 200 -9.31 34.36 -7.63
N GLU A 201 -9.12 34.58 -8.93
CA GLU A 201 -7.89 35.13 -9.54
C GLU A 201 -7.63 36.60 -9.16
N ARG A 202 -8.52 37.21 -8.36
CA ARG A 202 -8.32 38.52 -7.71
C ARG A 202 -7.84 38.43 -6.26
N TYR A 203 -7.84 37.22 -5.69
CA TYR A 203 -7.61 36.95 -4.27
C TYR A 203 -6.44 35.98 -4.02
N PHE A 204 -6.03 35.20 -5.03
CA PHE A 204 -4.93 34.24 -4.96
C PHE A 204 -3.87 34.51 -6.03
N ASP A 205 -2.61 34.48 -5.61
CA ASP A 205 -1.44 34.44 -6.48
C ASP A 205 -0.90 32.99 -6.56
N HIS A 206 0.01 32.74 -7.51
CA HIS A 206 0.67 31.43 -7.67
C HIS A 206 1.42 30.94 -6.40
N GLU A 207 1.82 31.87 -5.52
CA GLU A 207 2.56 31.57 -4.29
C GLU A 207 1.66 30.96 -3.19
N ASP A 208 0.36 31.28 -3.16
CA ASP A 208 -0.58 30.70 -2.19
C ASP A 208 -0.76 29.20 -2.39
N PHE A 209 -0.54 28.72 -3.62
CA PHE A 209 -0.63 27.31 -3.98
C PHE A 209 0.66 26.52 -3.73
N MET A 210 1.74 27.11 -3.19
CA MET A 210 3.00 26.37 -2.97
C MET A 210 2.83 25.11 -2.10
N ALA A 211 1.92 25.13 -1.12
CA ALA A 211 1.66 23.98 -0.25
C ALA A 211 1.05 22.76 -0.96
N ILE A 212 0.44 22.90 -2.15
CA ILE A 212 -0.17 21.75 -2.85
C ILE A 212 0.85 20.85 -3.56
N PHE A 213 2.06 21.35 -3.84
CA PHE A 213 3.10 20.59 -4.56
C PHE A 213 3.77 19.51 -3.71
N ASP A 214 3.70 19.61 -2.37
CA ASP A 214 4.18 18.56 -1.47
C ASP A 214 3.24 17.33 -1.46
N PHE A 215 2.00 17.49 -1.92
CA PHE A 215 1.03 16.42 -2.14
C PHE A 215 1.28 15.80 -3.53
N ASN A 216 2.29 14.94 -3.63
CA ASN A 216 2.79 14.40 -4.90
C ASN A 216 2.42 12.93 -5.18
N THR A 217 1.76 12.23 -4.26
CA THR A 217 1.38 10.82 -4.41
C THR A 217 -0.13 10.65 -4.51
N PRO A 218 -0.64 9.61 -5.22
CA PRO A 218 -2.09 9.37 -5.31
C PRO A 218 -2.79 9.30 -3.94
N SER A 219 -2.09 8.80 -2.92
CA SER A 219 -2.58 8.72 -1.54
C SER A 219 -2.74 10.08 -0.88
N THR A 220 -1.70 10.93 -0.89
CA THR A 220 -1.74 12.26 -0.25
C THR A 220 -2.68 13.20 -1.00
N ILE A 221 -2.65 13.18 -2.34
CA ILE A 221 -3.57 13.91 -3.22
C ILE A 221 -5.02 13.45 -2.98
N GLY A 222 -5.24 12.15 -2.84
CA GLY A 222 -6.53 11.56 -2.52
C GLY A 222 -7.10 12.04 -1.18
N ALA A 223 -6.26 12.18 -0.15
CA ALA A 223 -6.67 12.68 1.16
C ALA A 223 -6.96 14.19 1.17
N LEU A 224 -6.06 15.01 0.60
CA LEU A 224 -6.28 16.46 0.46
C LEU A 224 -7.54 16.74 -0.36
N GLY A 225 -7.66 16.11 -1.54
CA GLY A 225 -8.82 16.23 -2.41
C GLY A 225 -10.11 15.78 -1.73
N THR A 226 -10.08 14.71 -0.94
CA THR A 226 -11.24 14.25 -0.15
C THR A 226 -11.67 15.28 0.90
N ALA A 227 -10.72 15.84 1.67
CA ALA A 227 -11.01 16.88 2.65
C ALA A 227 -11.65 18.11 2.00
N VAL A 228 -11.02 18.61 0.94
CA VAL A 228 -11.48 19.76 0.15
C VAL A 228 -12.88 19.51 -0.41
N SER A 229 -13.15 18.35 -1.03
CA SER A 229 -14.48 18.02 -1.58
C SER A 229 -15.55 17.88 -0.50
N GLN A 230 -15.23 17.30 0.67
CA GLN A 230 -16.19 17.13 1.77
C GLN A 230 -16.57 18.46 2.42
N ILE A 231 -15.60 19.31 2.73
CA ILE A 231 -15.83 20.63 3.35
C ILE A 231 -16.59 21.54 2.37
N ASN A 232 -16.19 21.59 1.10
CA ASN A 232 -16.95 22.30 0.06
C ASN A 232 -18.39 21.77 -0.05
N GLN A 233 -18.59 20.46 0.01
CA GLN A 233 -19.93 19.89 0.01
C GLN A 233 -20.79 20.39 1.17
N GLN A 234 -20.23 20.46 2.39
CA GLN A 234 -20.94 20.94 3.58
C GLN A 234 -21.37 22.41 3.41
N VAL A 235 -20.43 23.30 3.13
CA VAL A 235 -20.66 24.75 3.05
C VAL A 235 -21.59 25.10 1.87
N LEU A 236 -21.31 24.59 0.66
CA LEU A 236 -22.09 24.89 -0.55
C LEU A 236 -23.51 24.28 -0.53
N ARG A 237 -23.76 23.25 0.31
CA ARG A 237 -25.13 22.79 0.60
C ARG A 237 -25.89 23.79 1.47
N GLN A 238 -25.26 24.39 2.49
CA GLN A 238 -25.92 25.40 3.33
C GLN A 238 -26.16 26.70 2.54
N ILE A 239 -25.16 27.24 1.84
CA ILE A 239 -25.31 28.43 0.99
C ILE A 239 -26.45 28.24 -0.02
N GLY A 240 -26.48 27.10 -0.71
CA GLY A 240 -27.55 26.76 -1.67
C GLY A 240 -28.94 26.58 -1.05
N VAL A 241 -29.06 26.30 0.25
CA VAL A 241 -30.35 26.28 0.98
C VAL A 241 -30.75 27.70 1.39
N THR A 242 -29.81 28.51 1.88
CA THR A 242 -30.04 29.90 2.27
C THR A 242 -30.50 30.75 1.09
N VAL A 243 -29.81 30.67 -0.05
CA VAL A 243 -30.23 31.31 -1.31
C VAL A 243 -31.66 30.91 -1.69
N ARG A 244 -32.01 29.62 -1.56
CA ARG A 244 -33.35 29.11 -1.87
C ARG A 244 -34.44 29.68 -0.96
N ASN A 245 -34.11 29.95 0.30
CA ASN A 245 -35.04 30.50 1.27
C ASN A 245 -35.21 32.01 1.04
N ALA A 246 -34.12 32.75 0.79
CA ALA A 246 -34.17 34.16 0.39
C ALA A 246 -34.98 34.37 -0.90
N GLU A 247 -34.79 33.54 -1.94
CA GLU A 247 -35.63 33.58 -3.15
C GLU A 247 -37.12 33.34 -2.85
N ARG A 248 -37.45 32.43 -1.93
CA ARG A 248 -38.83 32.12 -1.53
C ARG A 248 -39.46 33.25 -0.75
N GLU A 249 -38.72 33.86 0.17
CA GLU A 249 -39.18 34.98 0.98
C GLU A 249 -39.40 36.22 0.11
N ALA A 250 -38.44 36.59 -0.74
CA ALA A 250 -38.59 37.68 -1.72
C ALA A 250 -39.72 37.44 -2.75
N ASN A 251 -40.07 36.18 -3.05
CA ASN A 251 -41.23 35.85 -3.89
C ASN A 251 -42.55 35.93 -3.12
N GLN A 252 -42.58 35.55 -1.84
CA GLN A 252 -43.76 35.73 -0.99
C GLN A 252 -44.02 37.21 -0.67
N GLU A 253 -42.97 38.02 -0.48
CA GLU A 253 -43.12 39.46 -0.26
C GLU A 253 -43.62 40.17 -1.52
N ARG A 254 -43.09 39.83 -2.70
CA ARG A 254 -43.64 40.32 -3.98
C ARG A 254 -45.11 39.90 -4.15
N SER A 255 -45.46 38.64 -3.91
CA SER A 255 -46.86 38.18 -3.95
C SER A 255 -47.78 38.98 -3.02
N LYS A 256 -47.32 39.33 -1.81
CA LYS A 256 -48.08 40.16 -0.85
C LYS A 256 -48.17 41.64 -1.28
N GLN A 257 -47.13 42.17 -1.93
CA GLN A 257 -47.14 43.51 -2.50
C GLN A 257 -48.06 43.60 -3.73
N ASP A 258 -48.06 42.58 -4.59
CA ASP A 258 -48.96 42.47 -5.74
C ASP A 258 -50.43 42.35 -5.28
N GLU A 259 -50.72 41.53 -4.26
CA GLU A 259 -52.04 41.46 -3.60
C GLU A 259 -52.47 42.82 -3.02
N GLN A 260 -51.57 43.55 -2.35
CA GLN A 260 -51.85 44.91 -1.85
C GLN A 260 -51.98 45.97 -2.96
N SER A 261 -51.35 45.75 -4.13
CA SER A 261 -51.46 46.67 -5.27
C SER A 261 -52.84 46.61 -5.95
N HIS A 262 -53.51 45.46 -5.87
CA HIS A 262 -54.78 45.20 -6.55
C HIS A 262 -55.97 46.01 -6.01
N ASP A 263 -55.87 46.58 -4.80
CA ASP A 263 -56.90 47.45 -4.21
C ASP A 263 -56.89 48.90 -4.75
N LEU A 264 -55.92 49.27 -5.61
CA LEU A 264 -55.70 50.67 -6.01
C LEU A 264 -55.63 50.91 -7.54
N HIS A 265 -56.66 50.55 -8.32
CA HIS A 265 -57.03 51.29 -9.55
C HIS A 265 -58.44 50.98 -10.10
N PRO A 266 -59.43 51.89 -9.94
CA PRO A 266 -60.62 51.92 -10.79
C PRO A 266 -60.34 52.64 -12.14
N GLU A 267 -61.26 52.46 -13.09
CA GLU A 267 -61.33 53.13 -14.42
C GLU A 267 -60.28 52.78 -15.50
N ARG A 268 -60.49 51.64 -16.17
CA ARG A 268 -60.86 51.63 -17.62
C ARG A 268 -61.31 50.24 -18.09
N ARG A 269 -62.58 50.10 -18.47
CA ARG A 269 -63.12 48.90 -19.13
C ARG A 269 -63.20 49.08 -20.64
N LEU A 270 -62.72 48.10 -21.40
CA LEU A 270 -63.22 47.75 -22.72
C LEU A 270 -63.33 46.22 -22.81
N SER A 271 -64.52 45.72 -23.10
CA SER A 271 -64.78 44.31 -23.48
C SER A 271 -64.54 44.13 -24.99
N ASP A 272 -64.60 42.94 -25.62
CA ASP A 272 -65.01 41.57 -25.24
C ASP A 272 -64.19 40.62 -26.16
N SER A 273 -63.98 39.32 -25.90
CA SER A 273 -65.03 38.30 -26.05
C SER A 273 -64.62 36.93 -25.46
N ARG A 274 -65.47 36.44 -24.53
CA ARG A 274 -65.83 35.05 -24.14
C ARG A 274 -65.41 33.82 -25.00
N PRO A 275 -65.54 32.57 -24.46
CA PRO A 275 -65.79 32.17 -23.05
C PRO A 275 -65.01 30.94 -22.52
N GLU A 276 -64.69 30.94 -21.22
CA GLU A 276 -64.65 29.71 -20.39
C GLU A 276 -65.92 29.61 -19.52
N ALA A 277 -66.09 28.49 -18.82
CA ALA A 277 -67.18 28.24 -17.86
C ALA A 277 -66.61 27.72 -16.53
N GLU A 278 -67.16 28.19 -15.41
CA GLU A 278 -66.56 28.10 -14.07
C GLU A 278 -66.77 26.78 -13.30
N PRO A 279 -65.92 26.50 -12.27
CA PRO A 279 -65.99 25.33 -11.40
C PRO A 279 -66.88 25.54 -10.15
N ALA A 280 -66.83 24.61 -9.19
CA ALA A 280 -67.43 24.75 -7.86
C ALA A 280 -66.48 24.23 -6.74
N ALA A 281 -66.67 24.75 -5.52
CA ALA A 281 -65.97 24.51 -4.24
C ALA A 281 -65.53 23.03 -3.95
N GLY A 282 -64.50 22.74 -3.13
CA GLY A 282 -64.10 23.31 -1.83
C GLY A 282 -64.54 22.36 -0.69
N GLU A 283 -63.91 22.21 0.49
CA GLU A 283 -62.76 22.86 1.14
C GLU A 283 -61.99 21.83 2.03
N THR A 284 -60.89 22.24 2.67
CA THR A 284 -60.10 21.50 3.69
C THR A 284 -60.22 22.15 5.08
N PRO A 285 -59.65 21.65 6.21
CA PRO A 285 -59.06 20.35 6.56
C PRO A 285 -59.73 19.72 7.82
N GLY A 286 -59.11 18.78 8.54
CA GLY A 286 -59.66 18.24 9.80
C GLY A 286 -58.62 17.86 10.88
N GLN A 287 -58.97 18.09 12.16
CA GLN A 287 -58.27 17.58 13.34
C GLN A 287 -59.23 17.19 14.48
N VAL A 288 -59.07 15.94 14.95
CA VAL A 288 -59.25 15.44 16.34
C VAL A 288 -60.47 15.87 17.17
N ARG A 289 -61.42 14.92 17.38
CA ARG A 289 -61.82 14.45 18.73
C ARG A 289 -62.59 13.11 18.70
N GLN A 290 -63.09 12.68 19.86
CA GLN A 290 -63.19 11.28 20.32
C GLN A 290 -64.58 10.60 20.26
N ASP A 291 -64.51 9.27 20.17
CA ASP A 291 -65.31 8.18 20.79
C ASP A 291 -66.83 8.02 20.56
N GLU A 292 -67.18 6.80 20.10
CA GLU A 292 -68.42 5.98 20.26
C GLU A 292 -69.81 6.60 19.90
N GLU A 293 -70.86 5.86 19.50
CA GLU A 293 -71.20 4.43 19.67
C GLU A 293 -72.16 3.95 18.53
N ASN A 294 -72.41 2.63 18.44
CA ASN A 294 -73.51 1.92 17.72
C ASN A 294 -73.42 1.58 16.21
N LEU A 295 -73.37 0.25 15.97
CA LEU A 295 -73.82 -0.52 14.79
C LEU A 295 -75.36 -0.75 14.82
N PRO A 296 -76.02 -1.55 13.93
CA PRO A 296 -75.63 -2.18 12.65
C PRO A 296 -76.67 -1.97 11.48
N GLU A 297 -76.38 -2.46 10.26
CA GLU A 297 -77.10 -3.61 9.62
C GLU A 297 -76.84 -3.81 8.09
N ARG A 298 -76.63 -5.10 7.73
CA ARG A 298 -76.99 -5.83 6.50
C ARG A 298 -76.67 -5.35 5.05
N THR A 299 -75.70 -6.06 4.48
CA THR A 299 -75.67 -6.75 3.16
C THR A 299 -76.92 -7.62 2.84
N PRO A 300 -77.12 -8.25 1.64
CA PRO A 300 -76.21 -8.44 0.47
C PRO A 300 -76.82 -8.35 -0.99
N SER A 301 -75.93 -8.59 -1.98
CA SER A 301 -76.08 -9.46 -3.19
C SER A 301 -76.94 -9.08 -4.44
N HIS A 302 -76.25 -8.87 -5.59
CA HIS A 302 -76.11 -9.79 -6.78
C HIS A 302 -77.38 -10.32 -7.52
N PRO A 303 -77.30 -11.17 -8.60
CA PRO A 303 -76.17 -11.64 -9.44
C PRO A 303 -76.37 -11.70 -11.00
N LEU A 304 -75.25 -11.90 -11.74
CA LEU A 304 -74.96 -12.79 -12.91
C LEU A 304 -75.95 -13.01 -14.11
N GLN A 305 -75.41 -13.08 -15.34
CA GLN A 305 -75.08 -14.36 -16.05
C GLN A 305 -74.28 -14.16 -17.38
N PRO A 306 -73.69 -15.22 -18.00
CA PRO A 306 -72.50 -15.14 -18.89
C PRO A 306 -72.65 -15.87 -20.26
N ASP A 307 -71.52 -16.13 -20.96
CA ASP A 307 -71.14 -17.41 -21.63
C ASP A 307 -69.86 -17.21 -22.51
N ALA A 308 -69.01 -18.20 -22.87
CA ALA A 308 -68.72 -19.54 -22.32
C ALA A 308 -67.44 -20.15 -23.00
N ALA A 309 -66.84 -21.19 -22.37
CA ALA A 309 -66.15 -22.36 -22.97
C ALA A 309 -64.92 -22.21 -23.92
N GLU A 310 -63.99 -23.17 -24.06
CA GLU A 310 -63.41 -24.18 -23.13
C GLU A 310 -62.23 -24.93 -23.80
N ARG A 311 -61.18 -25.26 -23.02
CA ARG A 311 -60.28 -26.45 -23.09
C ARG A 311 -58.96 -26.15 -22.34
N GLU A 312 -58.64 -26.72 -21.18
CA GLU A 312 -58.52 -28.13 -20.74
C GLU A 312 -57.12 -28.76 -20.97
N VAL A 313 -56.52 -29.50 -20.03
CA VAL A 313 -56.78 -29.69 -18.57
C VAL A 313 -55.63 -30.48 -17.88
N VAL A 314 -55.71 -30.61 -16.55
CA VAL A 314 -55.15 -31.66 -15.65
C VAL A 314 -53.69 -31.53 -15.13
N PRO A 315 -53.39 -31.99 -13.88
CA PRO A 315 -52.35 -31.38 -13.03
C PRO A 315 -51.42 -32.40 -12.32
N ALA A 316 -50.72 -31.96 -11.25
CA ALA A 316 -50.05 -32.81 -10.26
C ALA A 316 -51.05 -33.72 -9.50
N PRO A 317 -50.62 -34.85 -8.90
CA PRO A 317 -50.32 -34.82 -7.46
C PRO A 317 -49.33 -35.88 -6.87
N SER A 318 -48.88 -35.60 -5.63
CA SER A 318 -48.70 -36.52 -4.47
C SER A 318 -47.82 -37.79 -4.49
N GLY A 319 -47.03 -37.92 -3.41
CA GLY A 319 -46.90 -39.18 -2.62
C GLY A 319 -45.48 -39.60 -2.21
N ASP A 320 -45.24 -40.35 -1.13
CA ASP A 320 -46.05 -40.63 0.08
C ASP A 320 -45.18 -41.35 1.15
N ARG A 321 -45.45 -41.13 2.45
CA ARG A 321 -45.04 -41.99 3.60
C ARG A 321 -43.52 -42.16 3.90
N ARG A 322 -43.06 -42.73 5.03
CA ARG A 322 -43.71 -43.54 6.11
C ARG A 322 -42.99 -43.46 7.49
N ASP A 323 -43.76 -43.72 8.55
CA ASP A 323 -43.48 -44.32 9.87
C ASP A 323 -42.28 -43.93 10.79
N ARG A 324 -42.62 -43.82 12.08
CA ARG A 324 -41.75 -43.81 13.27
C ARG A 324 -41.80 -45.21 13.94
N PRO A 325 -40.85 -45.56 14.83
CA PRO A 325 -41.30 -46.08 16.12
C PRO A 325 -40.56 -45.51 17.35
N GLU A 326 -41.08 -45.89 18.51
CA GLU A 326 -40.75 -45.46 19.87
C GLU A 326 -39.87 -46.56 20.58
N GLN A 327 -39.47 -46.55 21.87
CA GLN A 327 -39.52 -45.64 23.03
C GLN A 327 -38.58 -46.21 24.13
N THR A 328 -38.05 -45.36 25.03
CA THR A 328 -37.64 -45.53 26.47
C THR A 328 -36.59 -44.43 26.77
N GLY A 329 -36.56 -43.69 27.88
CA GLY A 329 -37.06 -43.88 29.26
C GLY A 329 -35.88 -44.28 30.17
N ALA A 330 -35.62 -43.68 31.35
CA ALA A 330 -36.18 -42.51 32.07
C ALA A 330 -35.12 -42.09 33.15
N ASP A 331 -35.26 -41.13 34.08
CA ASP A 331 -36.34 -40.21 34.51
C ASP A 331 -35.73 -39.02 35.33
N ASP A 332 -36.55 -38.30 36.10
CA ASP A 332 -36.26 -37.45 37.30
C ASP A 332 -35.77 -35.98 37.15
N ALA A 333 -36.32 -35.15 38.05
CA ALA A 333 -35.97 -33.75 38.35
C ALA A 333 -35.55 -33.63 39.85
N PRO A 334 -35.38 -32.45 40.52
CA PRO A 334 -36.35 -31.36 40.63
C PRO A 334 -35.76 -29.93 40.55
N ALA A 335 -36.63 -28.91 40.64
CA ALA A 335 -36.26 -27.50 40.77
C ALA A 335 -36.99 -26.82 41.95
N GLY A 336 -36.38 -25.77 42.50
CA GLY A 336 -36.89 -24.88 43.56
C GLY A 336 -35.76 -23.97 44.06
N GLU A 337 -35.94 -22.73 44.49
CA GLU A 337 -37.16 -21.90 44.68
C GLU A 337 -36.89 -20.43 44.24
N ARG A 338 -37.90 -19.62 43.83
CA ARG A 338 -38.48 -18.44 44.56
C ARG A 338 -37.51 -17.72 45.54
N SER A 339 -37.47 -16.39 45.71
CA SER A 339 -38.21 -15.20 45.23
C SER A 339 -37.39 -13.94 45.58
N GLY A 340 -37.72 -12.68 45.25
CA GLY A 340 -38.87 -12.07 44.54
C GLY A 340 -39.33 -10.74 45.19
N SER A 341 -39.66 -9.71 44.38
CA SER A 341 -39.94 -8.30 44.80
C SER A 341 -38.68 -7.51 45.26
N HIS A 342 -38.58 -6.17 45.23
CA HIS A 342 -39.60 -5.10 45.16
C HIS A 342 -39.18 -3.87 44.30
N ARG A 343 -40.18 -3.11 43.78
CA ARG A 343 -40.06 -1.67 43.38
C ARG A 343 -40.16 -0.78 44.66
N ALA A 344 -39.96 0.55 44.70
CA ALA A 344 -40.16 1.61 43.69
C ALA A 344 -39.60 3.02 44.10
N THR A 345 -39.62 3.99 43.17
CA THR A 345 -40.04 5.44 43.24
C THR A 345 -40.09 6.21 44.60
N GLU A 346 -39.92 7.55 44.73
CA GLU A 346 -39.73 8.69 43.79
C GLU A 346 -39.36 10.01 44.55
N SER A 347 -39.40 11.18 43.85
CA SER A 347 -39.55 12.57 44.35
C SER A 347 -38.28 13.35 44.77
N GLN A 348 -38.18 14.69 44.70
CA GLN A 348 -38.68 15.72 43.74
C GLN A 348 -37.92 17.07 43.98
N ARG A 349 -38.24 18.12 43.21
CA ARG A 349 -37.63 19.49 43.15
C ARG A 349 -37.72 20.30 44.50
N SER A 350 -37.17 21.52 44.71
CA SER A 350 -36.96 22.68 43.80
C SER A 350 -36.09 23.85 44.34
N HIS A 351 -35.53 24.65 43.41
CA HIS A 351 -35.27 26.12 43.36
C HIS A 351 -34.96 26.99 44.61
N GLU A 352 -33.98 27.90 44.43
CA GLU A 352 -33.81 29.26 45.04
C GLU A 352 -33.67 29.35 46.58
N VAL A 353 -32.91 30.24 47.26
CA VAL A 353 -32.20 31.54 47.04
C VAL A 353 -30.82 31.48 47.79
N GLY A 354 -29.88 32.45 47.85
CA GLY A 354 -29.75 33.83 47.34
C GLY A 354 -29.23 34.82 48.42
N GLY A 355 -27.94 35.19 48.39
CA GLY A 355 -27.27 36.19 49.27
C GLY A 355 -26.88 35.69 50.68
N ALA A 356 -26.23 36.46 51.57
CA ALA A 356 -25.48 37.75 51.49
C ALA A 356 -24.91 38.07 52.92
N ASP A 357 -23.90 38.90 53.23
CA ASP A 357 -22.76 39.53 52.52
C ASP A 357 -21.79 40.11 53.62
N GLU A 358 -20.45 40.01 53.51
CA GLU A 358 -19.49 40.83 54.31
C GLU A 358 -18.36 41.49 53.46
N TYR A 359 -18.76 42.55 52.75
CA TYR A 359 -18.07 43.84 52.50
C TYR A 359 -16.88 44.20 53.43
N LEU A 360 -15.82 44.97 53.10
CA LEU A 360 -15.34 45.83 51.96
C LEU A 360 -13.77 45.82 52.02
N GLN A 361 -12.89 46.64 51.40
CA GLN A 361 -12.81 47.90 50.60
C GLN A 361 -11.39 47.91 49.94
N SER A 362 -10.99 48.57 48.84
CA SER A 362 -11.62 49.35 47.75
C SER A 362 -10.60 49.52 46.57
N THR A 363 -10.91 50.35 45.56
CA THR A 363 -10.28 50.42 44.22
C THR A 363 -9.32 51.60 43.94
N GLY A 364 -8.42 51.44 42.95
CA GLY A 364 -7.96 52.52 42.03
C GLY A 364 -6.43 52.64 41.81
N ARG A 365 -5.90 53.32 40.77
CA ARG A 365 -6.48 53.83 39.49
C ARG A 365 -5.36 54.48 38.61
N GLY A 366 -5.07 53.90 37.43
CA GLY A 366 -4.49 54.61 36.27
C GLY A 366 -2.96 54.81 36.17
N ASP A 367 -2.48 54.71 34.93
CA ASP A 367 -1.14 55.04 34.36
C ASP A 367 -1.01 56.57 34.04
N PRO A 368 0.09 57.15 33.48
CA PRO A 368 1.38 56.57 33.02
C PRO A 368 2.68 57.38 33.41
N ASP A 369 3.79 57.06 32.72
CA ASP A 369 4.98 57.88 32.36
C ASP A 369 6.18 58.07 33.33
N GLY A 370 7.40 57.83 32.81
CA GLY A 370 8.68 58.32 33.38
C GLY A 370 9.91 57.39 33.21
N GLY A 371 10.81 57.67 32.25
CA GLY A 371 12.12 56.99 32.10
C GLY A 371 13.29 57.73 32.81
N ALA A 372 14.56 57.29 32.75
CA ALA A 372 15.17 56.13 32.08
C ALA A 372 16.63 55.84 32.58
N TYR A 373 17.18 54.69 32.18
CA TYR A 373 18.61 54.31 32.05
C TYR A 373 19.52 53.90 33.25
N GLN A 374 20.37 52.91 32.91
CA GLN A 374 21.71 52.53 33.44
C GLN A 374 21.89 51.56 34.65
N GLN A 375 21.86 50.25 34.33
CA GLN A 375 23.03 49.33 34.27
C GLN A 375 23.86 49.02 35.55
N LEU A 376 23.87 47.74 36.00
CA LEU A 376 25.07 46.84 36.06
C LEU A 376 24.83 45.50 36.82
N THR A 377 25.10 44.38 36.12
CA THR A 377 25.67 43.07 36.55
C THR A 377 25.47 42.47 37.97
N LEU A 378 25.11 41.18 38.05
CA LEU A 378 26.04 40.07 38.41
C LEU A 378 25.40 38.64 38.42
N ASN A 379 26.13 37.68 37.85
CA ASN A 379 26.16 36.20 38.04
C ASN A 379 24.88 35.33 38.09
N LEU A 380 24.84 34.29 37.23
CA LEU A 380 23.80 33.26 37.13
C LEU A 380 24.38 31.84 36.86
N PHE A 381 25.38 31.41 37.64
CA PHE A 381 25.98 30.06 37.50
C PHE A 381 26.26 29.40 38.86
N LEU A 382 25.96 28.10 38.95
CA LEU A 382 26.32 27.20 40.06
C LEU A 382 27.79 26.78 39.98
N SER A 383 28.32 26.12 41.01
CA SER A 383 29.71 25.64 41.00
C SER A 383 29.87 24.31 40.26
N GLU A 384 31.06 24.09 39.70
CA GLU A 384 31.44 22.91 38.90
C GLU A 384 31.19 21.58 39.65
N ALA A 385 31.38 21.54 40.97
CA ALA A 385 31.12 20.35 41.79
C ALA A 385 29.61 20.06 41.99
N GLU A 386 28.80 21.10 42.17
CA GLU A 386 27.33 20.97 42.25
C GLU A 386 26.77 20.56 40.88
N GLN A 387 27.38 21.05 39.80
CA GLN A 387 27.01 20.73 38.43
C GLN A 387 27.35 19.27 38.07
N ILE A 388 28.50 18.75 38.49
CA ILE A 388 28.85 17.33 38.34
C ILE A 388 27.90 16.44 39.15
N GLN A 389 27.64 16.75 40.43
CA GLN A 389 26.69 15.95 41.23
C GLN A 389 25.27 15.98 40.62
N SER A 390 24.83 17.12 40.08
CA SER A 390 23.55 17.21 39.38
C SER A 390 23.51 16.41 38.06
N ILE A 391 24.66 16.12 37.44
CA ILE A 391 24.76 15.27 36.26
C ILE A 391 24.76 13.80 36.68
N ASP A 392 25.59 13.41 37.66
CA ASP A 392 25.61 12.05 38.21
C ASP A 392 24.22 11.61 38.73
N GLU A 393 23.50 12.50 39.44
CA GLU A 393 22.14 12.23 39.90
C GLU A 393 21.12 12.21 38.74
N ALA A 394 21.29 13.04 37.71
CA ALA A 394 20.41 13.03 36.54
C ALA A 394 20.60 11.79 35.65
N GLU A 395 21.83 11.33 35.42
CA GLU A 395 22.11 10.12 34.63
C GLU A 395 21.57 8.86 35.32
N ASN A 396 21.68 8.75 36.65
CA ASN A 396 21.10 7.64 37.40
C ASN A 396 19.55 7.66 37.42
N VAL A 397 18.91 8.83 37.43
CA VAL A 397 17.44 8.95 37.34
C VAL A 397 16.93 8.73 35.90
N ALA A 398 17.66 9.20 34.88
CA ALA A 398 17.31 9.00 33.48
C ALA A 398 17.22 7.52 33.09
N HIS A 399 18.05 6.66 33.69
CA HIS A 399 18.01 5.21 33.47
C HIS A 399 16.90 4.46 34.25
N THR A 400 16.11 5.13 35.09
CA THR A 400 15.07 4.48 35.93
C THR A 400 13.69 5.15 35.88
N SER A 401 13.44 6.08 34.94
CA SER A 401 12.14 6.74 34.80
C SER A 401 11.80 7.12 33.36
N SER A 402 11.69 6.10 32.49
CA SER A 402 10.99 6.18 31.21
C SER A 402 9.89 5.12 31.15
N ALA A 403 8.78 5.42 30.48
CA ALA A 403 7.72 4.43 30.22
C ALA A 403 8.15 3.26 29.30
N PHE A 404 9.38 3.33 28.77
CA PHE A 404 9.99 2.36 27.86
C PHE A 404 11.21 1.64 28.46
N SER A 405 11.55 1.86 29.74
CA SER A 405 12.63 1.14 30.41
C SER A 405 12.12 -0.13 31.11
N PHE A 406 12.31 -1.29 30.47
CA PHE A 406 12.06 -2.61 31.08
C PHE A 406 12.75 -2.75 32.44
N ALA A 407 12.04 -3.27 33.44
CA ALA A 407 12.68 -3.64 34.69
C ALA A 407 13.66 -4.80 34.46
N GLN A 408 14.83 -4.77 35.12
CA GLN A 408 15.84 -5.82 34.95
C GLN A 408 15.29 -7.22 35.28
N ASN A 409 14.36 -7.32 36.24
CA ASN A 409 13.71 -8.57 36.58
C ASN A 409 12.88 -9.16 35.41
N ASP A 410 12.29 -8.33 34.55
CA ASP A 410 11.52 -8.80 33.38
C ASP A 410 12.47 -9.39 32.33
N ILE A 411 13.60 -8.72 32.10
CA ILE A 411 14.69 -9.24 31.25
C ILE A 411 15.20 -10.57 31.82
N ASP A 412 15.44 -10.65 33.13
CA ASP A 412 15.90 -11.88 33.78
C ASP A 412 14.85 -13.00 33.69
N HIS A 413 13.54 -12.69 33.71
CA HIS A 413 12.48 -13.68 33.44
C HIS A 413 12.49 -14.17 31.99
N VAL A 414 12.71 -13.30 31.00
CA VAL A 414 12.88 -13.72 29.60
C VAL A 414 14.11 -14.62 29.45
N LEU A 415 15.22 -14.31 30.12
CA LEU A 415 16.40 -15.17 30.10
C LEU A 415 16.16 -16.53 30.80
N ARG A 416 15.42 -16.58 31.90
CA ARG A 416 15.10 -17.84 32.64
C ARG A 416 14.07 -18.75 31.97
N LEU A 417 13.07 -18.17 31.29
CA LEU A 417 11.84 -18.85 30.84
C LEU A 417 11.55 -18.70 29.34
N GLY A 418 12.36 -17.94 28.61
CA GLY A 418 12.07 -17.51 27.24
C GLY A 418 12.25 -18.58 26.17
N GLY A 419 12.96 -19.67 26.45
CA GLY A 419 13.20 -20.75 25.50
C GLY A 419 11.96 -21.48 25.03
N ASN A 420 11.98 -21.85 23.75
CA ASN A 420 11.04 -22.80 23.15
C ASN A 420 11.62 -24.24 23.12
N THR A 421 12.90 -24.42 23.50
CA THR A 421 13.57 -25.74 23.57
C THR A 421 13.37 -26.43 24.92
N ASP A 422 13.07 -27.74 24.94
CA ASP A 422 12.94 -28.54 26.17
C ASP A 422 14.21 -28.52 27.05
N ARG A 423 14.00 -28.48 28.38
CA ARG A 423 15.02 -28.37 29.43
C ARG A 423 16.14 -27.38 29.07
N GLN A 424 15.74 -26.18 28.61
CA GLN A 424 16.66 -25.14 28.18
C GLN A 424 17.67 -24.77 29.27
N ARG A 425 17.20 -24.54 30.51
CA ARG A 425 18.07 -24.05 31.60
C ARG A 425 19.22 -25.02 31.85
N GLU A 426 18.96 -26.31 31.80
CA GLU A 426 19.92 -27.39 31.95
C GLU A 426 20.94 -27.42 30.80
N ARG A 427 20.50 -27.19 29.55
CA ARG A 427 21.40 -27.05 28.39
C ARG A 427 22.30 -25.82 28.50
N VAL A 428 21.74 -24.70 28.95
CA VAL A 428 22.47 -23.43 29.18
C VAL A 428 23.48 -23.62 30.32
N VAL A 429 23.05 -24.13 31.48
CA VAL A 429 23.93 -24.49 32.62
C VAL A 429 25.10 -25.35 32.15
N ALA A 430 24.84 -26.42 31.40
CA ALA A 430 25.89 -27.31 30.89
C ALA A 430 26.90 -26.61 29.95
N ALA A 431 26.51 -25.52 29.26
CA ALA A 431 27.42 -24.71 28.47
C ALA A 431 28.33 -23.82 29.35
N PHE A 432 27.78 -23.19 30.39
CA PHE A 432 28.55 -22.41 31.37
C PHE A 432 29.45 -23.30 32.25
N GLU A 433 29.00 -24.50 32.63
CA GLU A 433 29.83 -25.46 33.38
C GLU A 433 31.14 -25.76 32.64
N LYS A 434 31.10 -25.94 31.32
CA LYS A 434 32.27 -26.24 30.48
C LYS A 434 33.30 -25.10 30.39
N GLN A 435 33.02 -23.93 30.96
CA GLN A 435 33.88 -22.74 30.92
C GLN A 435 34.18 -22.28 29.48
N LYS A 436 33.19 -22.38 28.58
CA LYS A 436 33.25 -21.80 27.23
C LYS A 436 33.30 -20.28 27.29
N THR A 437 33.82 -19.65 26.23
CA THR A 437 33.87 -18.19 26.11
C THR A 437 32.47 -17.60 25.92
N THR A 438 32.29 -16.31 26.26
CA THR A 438 31.02 -15.59 26.11
C THR A 438 30.47 -15.69 24.67
N ALA A 439 31.33 -15.60 23.66
CA ALA A 439 30.94 -15.73 22.26
C ALA A 439 30.48 -17.16 21.88
N GLU A 440 31.17 -18.20 22.34
CA GLU A 440 30.72 -19.59 22.15
C GLU A 440 29.38 -19.87 22.86
N ILE A 441 29.16 -19.24 24.02
CA ILE A 441 27.90 -19.31 24.74
C ILE A 441 26.81 -18.55 23.99
N ALA A 442 27.09 -17.35 23.46
CA ALA A 442 26.16 -16.56 22.65
C ALA A 442 25.66 -17.34 21.42
N GLU A 443 26.54 -18.06 20.71
CA GLU A 443 26.15 -18.96 19.62
C GLU A 443 25.29 -20.15 20.10
N ILE A 444 25.57 -20.70 21.29
CA ILE A 444 24.69 -21.73 21.89
C ILE A 444 23.32 -21.13 22.22
N LEU A 445 23.24 -19.91 22.76
CA LEU A 445 21.97 -19.23 23.06
C LEU A 445 21.12 -19.04 21.79
N LYS A 446 21.71 -18.60 20.67
CA LYS A 446 21.03 -18.52 19.35
C LYS A 446 20.37 -19.84 18.92
N THR A 447 20.96 -20.99 19.28
CA THR A 447 20.37 -22.31 18.95
C THR A 447 19.27 -22.76 19.92
N LEU A 448 19.18 -22.17 21.12
CA LEU A 448 18.25 -22.57 22.18
C LEU A 448 17.04 -21.64 22.32
N TYR A 449 17.22 -20.36 22.01
CA TYR A 449 16.21 -19.31 22.01
C TYR A 449 15.92 -18.93 20.54
N HIS A 450 14.77 -19.36 20.02
CA HIS A 450 14.36 -19.16 18.63
C HIS A 450 12.85 -18.90 18.54
N GLY A 451 12.41 -18.17 17.51
CA GLY A 451 11.00 -17.75 17.36
C GLY A 451 10.57 -16.67 18.35
N GLY A 452 9.34 -16.74 18.86
CA GLY A 452 8.79 -15.79 19.83
C GLY A 452 8.38 -16.44 21.16
N ASN A 453 8.16 -15.62 22.19
CA ASN A 453 7.54 -16.08 23.45
C ASN A 453 6.91 -14.91 24.24
N GLY A 454 5.75 -15.13 24.86
CA GLY A 454 5.06 -14.13 25.67
C GLY A 454 5.18 -14.42 27.18
N LEU A 455 5.73 -13.48 27.94
CA LEU A 455 6.01 -13.63 29.37
C LEU A 455 5.46 -12.43 30.16
N GLY A 456 4.40 -12.65 30.93
CA GLY A 456 3.77 -11.63 31.76
C GLY A 456 3.08 -10.55 30.93
N SER A 457 3.75 -9.42 30.75
CA SER A 457 3.36 -8.28 29.90
C SER A 457 4.37 -7.98 28.78
N VAL A 458 5.42 -8.81 28.67
CA VAL A 458 6.51 -8.65 27.69
C VAL A 458 6.35 -9.67 26.57
N SER A 459 6.50 -9.22 25.33
CA SER A 459 6.73 -10.10 24.18
C SER A 459 8.21 -10.10 23.85
N ALA A 460 8.78 -11.30 23.67
CA ALA A 460 10.15 -11.51 23.23
C ALA A 460 10.17 -12.16 21.84
N TRP A 461 11.09 -11.74 20.99
CA TRP A 461 11.43 -12.40 19.72
C TRP A 461 12.93 -12.60 19.59
N TYR A 462 13.34 -13.76 19.11
CA TYR A 462 14.73 -14.18 19.01
C TYR A 462 15.16 -14.16 17.54
N ALA A 463 16.05 -13.24 17.21
CA ALA A 463 16.57 -13.00 15.86
C ALA A 463 18.11 -13.12 15.84
N GLU A 464 18.73 -13.09 14.66
CA GLU A 464 20.17 -13.34 14.51
C GLU A 464 21.04 -12.26 15.17
N ASP A 465 20.54 -11.03 15.25
CA ASP A 465 21.16 -9.87 15.88
C ASP A 465 21.01 -9.86 17.41
N GLY A 466 19.85 -10.28 17.94
CA GLY A 466 19.60 -10.29 19.37
C GLY A 466 18.22 -10.78 19.82
N ILE A 467 17.96 -10.53 21.10
CA ILE A 467 16.67 -10.71 21.75
C ILE A 467 15.92 -9.38 21.72
N HIS A 468 14.84 -9.31 20.93
CA HIS A 468 13.98 -8.13 20.81
C HIS A 468 12.87 -8.18 21.85
N LEU A 469 12.65 -7.10 22.61
CA LEU A 469 11.63 -7.00 23.66
C LEU A 469 10.67 -5.81 23.45
N SER A 470 9.35 -6.05 23.53
CA SER A 470 8.31 -5.00 23.61
C SER A 470 7.36 -5.25 24.80
N HIS A 471 6.68 -4.19 25.26
CA HIS A 471 5.50 -4.33 26.11
C HIS A 471 4.25 -4.45 25.25
N GLY A 472 3.55 -5.58 25.33
CA GLY A 472 2.40 -5.87 24.46
C GLY A 472 2.42 -7.31 23.96
N LYS A 473 1.90 -7.53 22.75
CA LYS A 473 1.75 -8.86 22.13
C LYS A 473 2.54 -9.10 20.84
N SER A 474 3.29 -8.12 20.36
CA SER A 474 4.07 -8.20 19.13
C SER A 474 5.29 -7.31 19.30
N VAL A 475 6.43 -7.76 18.78
CA VAL A 475 7.75 -7.15 18.93
C VAL A 475 8.58 -7.31 17.65
N ARG A 476 8.37 -8.39 16.88
CA ARG A 476 9.20 -8.77 15.71
C ARG A 476 9.32 -7.69 14.63
N TYR A 477 8.36 -6.77 14.55
CA TYR A 477 8.33 -5.68 13.57
C TYR A 477 8.11 -4.30 14.22
N ASP A 478 8.40 -4.18 15.52
CA ASP A 478 8.26 -2.95 16.30
C ASP A 478 9.58 -2.17 16.29
N ARG A 479 9.61 -0.99 15.64
CA ARG A 479 10.80 -0.12 15.60
C ARG A 479 11.20 0.43 16.98
N SER A 480 10.34 0.31 17.99
CA SER A 480 10.62 0.69 19.39
C SER A 480 11.08 -0.47 20.29
N ALA A 481 11.21 -1.69 19.74
CA ALA A 481 11.67 -2.86 20.48
C ALA A 481 13.09 -2.66 21.05
N LYS A 482 13.28 -3.02 22.33
CA LYS A 482 14.61 -3.06 22.94
C LYS A 482 15.34 -4.32 22.52
N VAL A 483 16.41 -4.18 21.74
CA VAL A 483 17.30 -5.29 21.36
C VAL A 483 18.36 -5.51 22.44
N ILE A 484 18.57 -6.76 22.84
CA ILE A 484 19.66 -7.21 23.71
C ILE A 484 20.57 -8.12 22.89
N SER A 485 21.86 -7.81 22.79
CA SER A 485 22.80 -8.65 22.03
C SER A 485 22.97 -10.03 22.68
N TRP A 486 23.29 -11.03 21.86
CA TRP A 486 23.53 -12.39 22.35
C TRP A 486 24.72 -12.50 23.32
N GLU A 487 25.72 -11.62 23.19
CA GLU A 487 26.84 -11.54 24.13
C GLU A 487 26.39 -10.96 25.48
N SER A 488 25.64 -9.85 25.50
CA SER A 488 25.10 -9.27 26.73
C SER A 488 24.08 -10.20 27.42
N ALA A 489 23.33 -10.99 26.64
CA ALA A 489 22.48 -12.05 27.18
C ALA A 489 23.31 -13.17 27.84
N ALA A 490 24.44 -13.58 27.25
CA ALA A 490 25.36 -14.55 27.84
C ALA A 490 26.03 -14.00 29.12
N GLU A 491 26.49 -12.75 29.13
CA GLU A 491 27.03 -12.10 30.33
C GLU A 491 25.99 -12.09 31.46
N ARG A 492 24.76 -11.65 31.17
CA ARG A 492 23.68 -11.59 32.18
C ARG A 492 23.27 -12.95 32.71
N ILE A 493 23.21 -13.99 31.87
CA ILE A 493 22.97 -15.37 32.33
C ILE A 493 24.14 -15.85 33.22
N GLY A 494 25.37 -15.46 32.91
CA GLY A 494 26.54 -15.71 33.76
C GLY A 494 26.39 -15.12 35.17
N GLU A 495 25.99 -13.85 35.27
CA GLU A 495 25.69 -13.19 36.56
C GLU A 495 24.57 -13.90 37.34
N LEU A 496 23.50 -14.30 36.64
CA LEU A 496 22.38 -15.04 37.23
C LEU A 496 22.78 -16.47 37.68
N LEU A 497 23.79 -17.08 37.07
CA LEU A 497 24.34 -18.37 37.50
C LEU A 497 25.29 -18.22 38.69
N GLU A 498 26.15 -17.20 38.71
CA GLU A 498 27.07 -16.95 39.84
C GLU A 498 26.34 -16.46 41.10
N SER A 499 25.23 -15.73 40.94
CA SER A 499 24.33 -15.34 42.04
C SER A 499 23.33 -16.42 42.46
N GLY A 500 23.30 -17.58 41.77
CA GLY A 500 22.39 -18.69 42.09
C GLY A 500 20.91 -18.43 41.78
N GLN A 501 20.61 -17.51 40.85
CA GLN A 501 19.26 -17.03 40.51
C GLN A 501 18.75 -17.45 39.11
N PHE A 502 19.52 -18.22 38.33
CA PHE A 502 19.10 -18.66 36.99
C PHE A 502 18.26 -19.95 36.99
N ALA A 503 18.70 -20.96 37.73
CA ALA A 503 18.14 -22.32 37.73
C ALA A 503 17.98 -22.87 39.17
N SER A 504 17.13 -23.88 39.35
CA SER A 504 16.97 -24.55 40.64
C SER A 504 18.16 -25.45 40.97
N ASN A 505 18.32 -25.80 42.25
CA ASN A 505 19.37 -26.74 42.67
C ASN A 505 19.23 -28.14 42.02
N VAL A 506 18.00 -28.54 41.68
CA VAL A 506 17.72 -29.81 40.96
C VAL A 506 18.16 -29.70 39.50
N GLU A 507 17.83 -28.60 38.82
CA GLU A 507 18.24 -28.34 37.43
C GLU A 507 19.77 -28.28 37.29
N LEU A 508 20.46 -27.64 38.24
CA LEU A 508 21.93 -27.63 38.30
C LEU A 508 22.52 -29.04 38.45
N ALA A 509 21.96 -29.85 39.34
CA ALA A 509 22.44 -31.22 39.57
C ALA A 509 22.17 -32.16 38.38
N GLU A 510 21.08 -31.96 37.64
CA GLU A 510 20.69 -32.80 36.51
C GLU A 510 21.32 -32.39 35.17
N ALA A 511 21.79 -31.14 35.01
CA ALA A 511 22.32 -30.61 33.75
C ALA A 511 23.41 -31.50 33.10
N ALA A 512 24.43 -31.87 33.88
CA ALA A 512 25.51 -32.74 33.44
C ALA A 512 25.08 -34.21 33.18
N GLY A 513 23.88 -34.61 33.63
CA GLY A 513 23.22 -35.87 33.29
C GLY A 513 22.43 -35.78 31.99
N TYR A 514 21.57 -34.76 31.87
CA TYR A 514 20.70 -34.54 30.71
C TYR A 514 21.49 -34.33 29.40
N GLU A 515 22.63 -33.63 29.48
CA GLU A 515 23.55 -33.50 28.33
C GLU A 515 24.01 -34.87 27.80
N ARG A 516 24.30 -35.82 28.71
CA ARG A 516 24.73 -37.18 28.33
C ARG A 516 23.59 -38.02 27.78
N SER A 517 22.35 -37.83 28.24
CA SER A 517 21.20 -38.49 27.61
C SER A 517 20.92 -37.98 26.20
N LEU A 518 21.05 -36.67 25.95
CA LEU A 518 20.94 -36.10 24.61
C LEU A 518 22.03 -36.65 23.66
N LEU A 519 23.28 -36.81 24.14
CA LEU A 519 24.34 -37.43 23.34
C LEU A 519 24.10 -38.92 23.14
N ALA A 520 23.65 -39.65 24.17
CA ALA A 520 23.32 -41.06 24.10
C ALA A 520 22.21 -41.33 23.08
N GLU A 521 21.17 -40.52 23.05
CA GLU A 521 20.07 -40.63 22.09
C GLU A 521 20.55 -40.37 20.65
N LYS A 522 21.31 -39.28 20.41
CA LYS A 522 21.93 -39.00 19.11
C LYS A 522 22.82 -40.16 18.63
N LEU A 523 23.62 -40.76 19.52
CA LEU A 523 24.48 -41.92 19.22
C LEU A 523 23.67 -43.21 18.98
N TRP A 524 22.61 -43.44 19.75
CA TRP A 524 21.74 -44.62 19.64
C TRP A 524 21.04 -44.67 18.28
N HIS A 525 20.48 -43.55 17.82
CA HIS A 525 19.89 -43.45 16.48
C HIS A 525 20.92 -43.61 15.37
N LEU A 526 22.07 -42.91 15.48
CA LEU A 526 23.16 -43.00 14.49
C LEU A 526 23.67 -44.43 14.34
N TYR A 527 23.84 -45.17 15.43
CA TYR A 527 24.30 -46.56 15.42
C TYR A 527 23.24 -47.52 14.85
N HIS A 528 21.95 -47.30 15.17
CA HIS A 528 20.86 -48.08 14.58
C HIS A 528 20.77 -47.89 13.05
N ASP A 529 21.00 -46.68 12.56
CA ASP A 529 20.98 -46.37 11.13
C ASP A 529 22.27 -46.76 10.36
N PHE A 530 23.21 -47.49 10.99
CA PHE A 530 24.36 -48.07 10.29
C PHE A 530 23.91 -49.03 9.17
N SER A 531 24.52 -48.88 7.98
CA SER A 531 24.36 -49.85 6.90
C SER A 531 25.10 -51.15 7.22
N ASP A 532 24.76 -52.23 6.52
CA ASP A 532 25.30 -53.56 6.81
C ASP A 532 26.83 -53.59 6.57
N LYS A 533 27.31 -52.82 5.58
CA LYS A 533 28.73 -52.50 5.32
C LYS A 533 29.45 -51.88 6.53
N ALA A 534 28.80 -50.95 7.24
CA ALA A 534 29.36 -50.32 8.44
C ALA A 534 29.38 -51.27 9.65
N ARG A 535 28.34 -52.12 9.77
CA ARG A 535 28.23 -53.16 10.82
C ARG A 535 29.28 -54.26 10.63
N ASP A 536 29.43 -54.79 9.41
CA ASP A 536 30.44 -55.79 9.04
C ASP A 536 31.88 -55.26 9.22
N SER A 537 32.08 -53.94 9.06
CA SER A 537 33.37 -53.27 9.29
C SER A 537 33.69 -53.04 10.78
N GLY A 538 32.74 -53.28 11.70
CA GLY A 538 32.95 -53.18 13.14
C GLY A 538 33.09 -51.76 13.69
N TYR A 539 32.60 -50.74 12.99
CA TYR A 539 32.62 -49.36 13.51
C TYR A 539 31.79 -49.21 14.79
N LEU A 540 32.26 -48.36 15.71
CA LEU A 540 31.65 -48.14 17.04
C LEU A 540 31.43 -49.45 17.82
N SER A 541 32.46 -50.31 17.91
CA SER A 541 32.38 -51.61 18.58
C SER A 541 32.03 -51.49 20.07
N CYS A 542 32.40 -50.38 20.72
CA CYS A 542 32.03 -50.08 22.11
C CYS A 542 30.51 -49.91 22.31
N LEU A 543 29.75 -49.61 21.25
CA LEU A 543 28.28 -49.50 21.27
C LEU A 543 27.56 -50.85 21.08
N SER A 544 28.28 -51.97 20.92
CA SER A 544 27.68 -53.30 20.72
C SER A 544 26.80 -53.83 21.88
N GLY A 545 26.72 -53.12 23.00
CA GLY A 545 25.72 -53.37 24.06
C GLY A 545 24.28 -53.01 23.65
N ILE A 546 24.11 -52.14 22.64
CA ILE A 546 22.86 -51.53 22.17
C ILE A 546 22.11 -52.49 21.22
N GLN A 547 21.83 -53.71 21.70
CA GLN A 547 21.15 -54.80 20.97
C GLN A 547 20.38 -55.75 21.91
N ARG A 548 19.90 -55.27 23.06
CA ARG A 548 19.45 -56.13 24.17
C ARG A 548 18.06 -55.83 24.73
N THR A 549 17.58 -54.59 24.62
CA THR A 549 16.31 -54.16 25.24
C THR A 549 15.53 -53.14 24.43
N GLY A 550 16.18 -52.37 23.56
CA GLY A 550 15.58 -51.24 22.83
C GLY A 550 15.54 -49.93 23.63
N PHE A 551 14.77 -48.97 23.13
CA PHE A 551 14.52 -47.66 23.75
C PHE A 551 13.32 -47.74 24.71
N PRO A 552 13.37 -47.12 25.90
CA PRO A 552 14.40 -46.18 26.40
C PRO A 552 15.56 -46.82 27.19
N GLU A 553 15.56 -48.14 27.41
CA GLU A 553 16.54 -48.80 28.30
C GLU A 553 17.99 -48.68 27.79
N GLU A 554 18.20 -48.72 26.47
CA GLU A 554 19.54 -48.65 25.88
C GLU A 554 20.13 -47.23 25.85
N THR A 555 19.30 -46.20 25.69
CA THR A 555 19.75 -44.81 25.83
C THR A 555 20.07 -44.48 27.30
N ALA A 556 19.30 -45.02 28.25
CA ALA A 556 19.63 -44.96 29.67
C ALA A 556 20.96 -45.66 29.99
N TRP A 557 21.19 -46.87 29.49
CA TRP A 557 22.47 -47.59 29.64
C TRP A 557 23.65 -46.80 29.06
N LEU A 558 23.52 -46.26 27.84
CA LEU A 558 24.58 -45.47 27.22
C LEU A 558 24.85 -44.16 27.98
N THR A 559 23.81 -43.52 28.53
CA THR A 559 23.94 -42.36 29.43
C THR A 559 24.77 -42.68 30.68
N GLU A 560 24.60 -43.89 31.23
CA GLU A 560 25.40 -44.39 32.34
C GLU A 560 26.87 -44.64 31.91
N GLN A 561 27.11 -45.29 30.76
CA GLN A 561 28.47 -45.52 30.26
C GLN A 561 29.22 -44.21 30.00
N LEU A 562 28.53 -43.17 29.51
CA LEU A 562 29.10 -41.83 29.29
C LEU A 562 29.56 -41.11 30.58
N ASN A 563 29.33 -41.65 31.79
CA ASN A 563 30.04 -41.20 32.99
C ASN A 563 31.56 -41.50 32.89
N SER A 564 31.93 -42.70 32.42
CA SER A 564 33.32 -43.20 32.44
C SER A 564 34.21 -42.36 31.51
N PRO A 565 35.35 -41.84 32.01
CA PRO A 565 36.38 -41.25 31.15
C PRO A 565 36.94 -42.24 30.13
N GLU A 566 37.14 -43.49 30.55
CA GLU A 566 37.73 -44.57 29.73
C GLU A 566 36.82 -44.97 28.56
N PHE A 567 35.52 -45.08 28.81
CA PHE A 567 34.50 -45.31 27.79
C PHE A 567 34.41 -44.14 26.81
N ARG A 568 34.39 -42.89 27.31
CA ARG A 568 34.37 -41.69 26.46
C ARG A 568 35.60 -41.58 25.56
N GLN A 569 36.81 -41.89 26.06
CA GLN A 569 38.01 -41.93 25.23
C GLN A 569 37.91 -43.02 24.15
N THR A 570 37.50 -44.23 24.52
CA THR A 570 37.37 -45.36 23.58
C THR A 570 36.35 -45.05 22.48
N LEU A 571 35.19 -44.52 22.87
CA LEU A 571 34.15 -44.06 21.95
C LEU A 571 34.65 -42.93 21.04
N ALA A 572 35.47 -42.00 21.54
CA ALA A 572 36.04 -40.94 20.73
C ALA A 572 37.07 -41.46 19.70
N GLU A 573 37.92 -42.41 20.08
CA GLU A 573 38.87 -43.04 19.15
C GLU A 573 38.14 -43.82 18.04
N GLU A 574 37.09 -44.58 18.37
CA GLU A 574 36.26 -45.28 17.37
C GLU A 574 35.41 -44.31 16.52
N TYR A 575 34.89 -43.24 17.10
CA TYR A 575 34.07 -42.25 16.37
C TYR A 575 34.92 -41.43 15.40
N ALA A 576 36.17 -41.10 15.74
CA ALA A 576 37.10 -40.45 14.81
C ALA A 576 37.37 -41.31 13.56
N ALA A 577 37.53 -42.63 13.76
CA ALA A 577 37.70 -43.59 12.67
C ALA A 577 36.44 -43.71 11.80
N PHE A 578 35.25 -43.81 12.42
CA PHE A 578 33.96 -43.79 11.71
C PHE A 578 33.75 -42.49 10.92
N TRP A 579 33.98 -41.33 11.54
CA TRP A 579 33.78 -40.01 10.92
C TRP A 579 34.70 -39.81 9.69
N THR A 580 35.97 -40.21 9.80
CA THR A 580 36.92 -40.18 8.67
C THR A 580 36.48 -41.10 7.53
N ALA A 581 35.90 -42.27 7.83
CA ALA A 581 35.35 -43.17 6.83
C ALA A 581 34.07 -42.59 6.18
N TYR A 582 33.15 -42.02 6.97
CA TYR A 582 31.89 -41.44 6.47
C TYR A 582 32.09 -40.20 5.59
N GLN A 583 33.19 -39.46 5.78
CA GLN A 583 33.59 -38.38 4.86
C GLN A 583 34.01 -38.90 3.47
N GLN A 584 34.52 -40.12 3.38
CA GLN A 584 34.93 -40.77 2.13
C GLN A 584 33.81 -41.61 1.51
N ASP A 585 32.95 -42.19 2.35
CA ASP A 585 31.88 -43.09 1.97
C ASP A 585 30.58 -42.78 2.74
N ARG A 586 29.63 -42.13 2.06
CA ARG A 586 28.31 -41.83 2.63
C ARG A 586 27.45 -43.08 2.88
N GLU A 587 27.72 -44.20 2.20
CA GLU A 587 26.91 -45.43 2.30
C GLU A 587 27.03 -46.14 3.66
N LEU A 588 27.90 -45.67 4.56
CA LEU A 588 28.01 -46.21 5.92
C LEU A 588 26.76 -45.93 6.79
N LEU A 589 25.95 -44.92 6.44
CA LEU A 589 24.65 -44.66 7.06
C LEU A 589 23.51 -44.90 6.07
N ARG A 590 22.41 -45.49 6.55
CA ARG A 590 21.15 -45.71 5.82
C ARG A 590 20.41 -44.40 5.55
N PHE A 591 20.57 -43.41 6.43
CA PHE A 591 20.00 -42.06 6.30
C PHE A 591 21.03 -40.99 6.65
N HIS A 592 20.95 -39.83 6.00
CA HIS A 592 21.98 -38.78 6.09
C HIS A 592 21.55 -37.52 6.88
N TYR A 593 20.40 -37.55 7.57
CA TYR A 593 19.96 -36.45 8.46
C TYR A 593 20.77 -36.36 9.76
N HIS A 594 21.47 -37.44 10.14
CA HIS A 594 22.40 -37.43 11.27
C HIS A 594 23.47 -36.37 11.07
N LYS A 595 23.67 -35.51 12.08
CA LYS A 595 24.69 -34.45 12.08
C LYS A 595 25.95 -34.94 12.83
N PRO A 596 26.91 -35.62 12.19
CA PRO A 596 27.90 -36.41 12.94
C PRO A 596 29.03 -35.51 13.48
N ARG A 597 29.21 -34.33 12.87
CA ARG A 597 30.06 -33.25 13.38
C ARG A 597 29.58 -32.74 14.74
N GLU A 598 28.29 -32.45 14.92
CA GLU A 598 27.75 -32.02 16.23
C GLU A 598 27.94 -33.10 17.29
N ILE A 599 27.76 -34.37 16.91
CA ILE A 599 27.91 -35.52 17.82
C ILE A 599 29.39 -35.66 18.25
N TRP A 600 30.32 -35.49 17.32
CA TRP A 600 31.76 -35.45 17.60
C TRP A 600 32.13 -34.30 18.55
N GLU A 601 31.69 -33.07 18.24
CA GLU A 601 31.96 -31.89 19.05
C GLU A 601 31.35 -32.03 20.45
N SER A 602 30.13 -32.57 20.56
CA SER A 602 29.46 -32.88 21.84
C SER A 602 30.20 -33.94 22.67
N LEU A 603 30.80 -34.95 22.03
CA LEU A 603 31.57 -36.00 22.71
C LEU A 603 32.90 -35.46 23.29
N GLN A 604 33.55 -34.53 22.57
CA GLN A 604 34.72 -33.82 23.09
C GLN A 604 34.35 -32.89 24.25
N ASP A 605 33.25 -32.15 24.10
CA ASP A 605 32.67 -31.25 25.11
C ASP A 605 32.44 -31.91 26.48
N LEU A 606 32.00 -33.18 26.51
CA LEU A 606 31.82 -33.94 27.77
C LEU A 606 33.11 -34.10 28.57
N SER A 607 34.28 -34.00 27.93
CA SER A 607 35.59 -34.23 28.55
C SER A 607 36.25 -32.94 29.05
N LEU A 608 35.59 -31.79 28.90
CA LEU A 608 36.06 -30.50 29.41
C LEU A 608 35.95 -30.40 30.94
N PRO A 609 36.85 -29.65 31.61
CA PRO A 609 36.81 -29.46 33.07
C PRO A 609 35.62 -28.56 33.46
N ARG A 610 34.74 -29.05 34.34
CA ARG A 610 33.53 -28.33 34.75
C ARG A 610 33.74 -27.40 35.94
N LYS A 611 33.20 -26.19 35.85
CA LYS A 611 32.91 -25.27 36.96
C LYS A 611 31.54 -25.60 37.52
N SER A 612 31.44 -25.91 38.81
CA SER A 612 30.16 -26.11 39.49
C SER A 612 29.54 -24.78 39.91
N PHE A 613 28.21 -24.67 39.79
CA PHE A 613 27.40 -23.57 40.32
C PHE A 613 26.56 -24.07 41.51
N SER A 614 25.97 -23.15 42.26
CA SER A 614 25.11 -23.45 43.42
C SER A 614 23.90 -22.52 43.43
N SER A 615 22.74 -23.05 43.86
CA SER A 615 21.48 -22.30 43.92
C SER A 615 20.75 -22.66 45.22
N GLU A 616 20.21 -21.64 45.90
CA GLU A 616 19.28 -21.82 47.02
C GLU A 616 17.81 -21.87 46.53
N MET A 617 17.56 -21.69 45.22
CA MET A 617 16.21 -21.78 44.67
C MET A 617 15.74 -23.24 44.63
N GLN A 618 14.61 -23.50 45.30
CA GLN A 618 13.89 -24.77 45.19
C GLN A 618 13.21 -24.91 43.82
N ASP A 619 12.54 -23.84 43.38
CA ASP A 619 11.81 -23.74 42.11
C ASP A 619 12.12 -22.40 41.45
N VAL A 620 12.12 -22.32 40.11
CA VAL A 620 12.33 -21.07 39.37
C VAL A 620 11.03 -20.22 39.42
N PRO A 621 11.10 -18.89 39.68
CA PRO A 621 9.92 -18.04 39.76
C PRO A 621 9.03 -18.08 38.51
N ALA A 622 7.83 -18.64 38.66
CA ALA A 622 6.88 -18.82 37.57
C ALA A 622 6.25 -17.49 37.11
N VAL A 623 6.17 -17.29 35.79
CA VAL A 623 5.53 -16.14 35.15
C VAL A 623 4.40 -16.64 34.26
N LYS A 624 3.28 -15.91 34.20
CA LYS A 624 2.16 -16.25 33.31
C LYS A 624 2.60 -16.12 31.85
N GLN A 625 2.58 -17.23 31.12
CA GLN A 625 2.89 -17.26 29.69
C GLN A 625 1.66 -16.91 28.84
N PHE A 626 1.91 -16.44 27.61
CA PHE A 626 0.91 -16.28 26.56
C PHE A 626 1.55 -16.47 25.18
N ILE A 627 0.75 -16.82 24.18
CA ILE A 627 1.18 -16.94 22.79
C ILE A 627 1.18 -15.53 22.17
N THR A 628 2.30 -15.08 21.61
CA THR A 628 2.36 -13.74 20.99
C THR A 628 1.72 -13.71 19.60
N GLU A 629 1.32 -12.53 19.12
CA GLU A 629 0.80 -12.37 17.77
C GLU A 629 1.87 -12.69 16.71
N ASP A 630 3.17 -12.52 17.04
CA ASP A 630 4.29 -12.88 16.17
C ASP A 630 4.47 -14.40 16.04
N GLU A 631 4.21 -15.16 17.11
CA GLU A 631 4.21 -16.64 17.06
C GLU A 631 3.10 -17.16 16.14
N ILE A 632 1.94 -16.48 16.16
CA ILE A 632 0.76 -16.82 15.36
C ILE A 632 1.00 -16.45 13.88
N ASP A 633 1.60 -15.30 13.60
CA ASP A 633 2.01 -14.92 12.24
C ASP A 633 3.10 -15.86 11.71
N ALA A 634 4.08 -16.24 12.54
CA ALA A 634 5.10 -17.23 12.17
C ALA A 634 4.49 -18.60 11.83
N ALA A 635 3.50 -19.07 12.59
CA ALA A 635 2.79 -20.32 12.28
C ALA A 635 1.96 -20.22 10.99
N MET A 636 1.14 -19.17 10.82
CA MET A 636 0.30 -19.00 9.62
C MET A 636 1.12 -18.77 8.33
N THR A 637 2.33 -18.22 8.44
CA THR A 637 3.28 -18.11 7.31
C THR A 637 4.02 -19.42 7.00
N GLY A 638 3.83 -20.50 7.78
CA GLY A 638 4.25 -21.86 7.39
C GLY A 638 3.39 -22.47 6.27
N GLY A 639 2.15 -21.99 6.08
CA GLY A 639 1.19 -22.54 5.13
C GLY A 639 0.50 -23.81 5.66
N SER A 640 -0.02 -24.64 4.75
CA SER A 640 -0.87 -25.81 5.05
C SER A 640 -0.14 -27.08 5.52
N GLY A 641 1.19 -27.03 5.72
CA GLY A 641 2.00 -28.21 5.98
C GLY A 641 2.17 -29.17 4.80
N ILE A 642 1.44 -28.98 3.70
CA ILE A 642 1.59 -29.72 2.44
C ILE A 642 2.74 -29.13 1.63
N GLU A 643 3.52 -29.96 0.95
CA GLU A 643 4.59 -29.53 0.03
C GLU A 643 4.08 -28.48 -0.98
N GLY A 644 4.78 -27.34 -1.07
CA GLY A 644 4.38 -26.19 -1.91
C GLY A 644 3.14 -25.42 -1.44
N GLY A 645 2.51 -25.79 -0.32
CA GLY A 645 1.25 -25.20 0.18
C GLY A 645 1.31 -23.70 0.43
N LYS A 646 2.37 -23.23 1.12
CA LYS A 646 2.67 -21.79 1.30
C LYS A 646 2.68 -21.04 -0.03
N GLY A 647 3.33 -21.60 -1.06
CA GLY A 647 3.37 -21.03 -2.40
C GLY A 647 2.01 -21.02 -3.10
N ARG A 648 1.19 -22.07 -2.94
CA ARG A 648 -0.20 -22.09 -3.46
C ARG A 648 -1.07 -21.04 -2.78
N ILE A 649 -1.02 -20.94 -1.45
CA ILE A 649 -1.74 -19.93 -0.67
C ILE A 649 -1.34 -18.52 -1.13
N PHE A 650 -0.04 -18.22 -1.23
CA PHE A 650 0.44 -16.93 -1.72
C PHE A 650 -0.04 -16.62 -3.15
N THR A 651 0.10 -17.57 -4.08
CA THR A 651 -0.34 -17.41 -5.48
C THR A 651 -1.85 -17.14 -5.56
N PHE A 652 -2.66 -17.87 -4.79
CA PHE A 652 -4.10 -17.69 -4.75
C PHE A 652 -4.48 -16.33 -4.14
N PHE A 653 -3.89 -15.96 -3.01
CA PHE A 653 -4.24 -14.72 -2.30
C PHE A 653 -3.73 -13.44 -2.98
N LYS A 654 -2.72 -13.54 -3.88
CA LYS A 654 -2.28 -12.43 -4.75
C LYS A 654 -3.27 -12.12 -5.88
N ASN A 655 -4.13 -13.07 -6.24
CA ASN A 655 -5.16 -12.90 -7.27
C ASN A 655 -6.47 -12.33 -6.69
N PRO A 656 -7.32 -11.65 -7.51
CA PRO A 656 -8.56 -11.04 -7.05
C PRO A 656 -9.66 -12.09 -6.76
N HIS A 657 -9.67 -12.61 -5.53
CA HIS A 657 -10.67 -13.53 -5.00
C HIS A 657 -11.45 -12.91 -3.82
N THR A 658 -12.73 -13.23 -3.71
CA THR A 658 -13.58 -12.83 -2.59
C THR A 658 -13.15 -13.49 -1.27
N ASP A 659 -13.50 -12.87 -0.13
CA ASP A 659 -13.25 -13.45 1.21
C ASP A 659 -13.81 -14.88 1.34
N LYS A 660 -14.96 -15.17 0.71
CA LYS A 660 -15.53 -16.52 0.71
C LYS A 660 -14.68 -17.51 -0.08
N GLU A 661 -14.24 -17.16 -1.29
CA GLU A 661 -13.37 -18.01 -2.11
C GLU A 661 -12.03 -18.29 -1.40
N LYS A 662 -11.45 -17.27 -0.73
CA LYS A 662 -10.26 -17.42 0.13
C LYS A 662 -10.51 -18.38 1.30
N VAL A 663 -11.64 -18.25 1.98
CA VAL A 663 -12.03 -19.12 3.11
C VAL A 663 -12.27 -20.57 2.67
N ASP A 664 -12.97 -20.77 1.56
CA ASP A 664 -13.26 -22.12 1.05
C ASP A 664 -12.03 -22.77 0.40
N PHE A 665 -11.11 -21.98 -0.18
CA PHE A 665 -9.77 -22.44 -0.59
C PHE A 665 -8.94 -22.92 0.62
N LEU A 666 -8.82 -22.12 1.68
CA LEU A 666 -8.04 -22.51 2.87
C LEU A 666 -8.57 -23.80 3.51
N LYS A 667 -9.88 -23.98 3.63
CA LYS A 667 -10.49 -25.24 4.09
C LYS A 667 -10.09 -26.44 3.23
N SER A 668 -9.97 -26.27 1.92
CA SER A 668 -9.60 -27.34 0.99
C SER A 668 -8.09 -27.60 0.94
N GLU A 669 -7.26 -26.60 1.27
CA GLU A 669 -5.80 -26.66 1.24
C GLU A 669 -5.21 -27.16 2.57
N TYR A 670 -5.86 -26.91 3.71
CA TYR A 670 -5.52 -27.50 5.01
C TYR A 670 -6.28 -28.82 5.30
N GLY A 671 -7.59 -28.87 5.01
CA GLY A 671 -8.41 -30.06 5.25
C GLY A 671 -8.70 -30.32 6.74
N ILE A 672 -8.25 -31.48 7.25
CA ILE A 672 -8.34 -31.87 8.66
C ILE A 672 -7.01 -32.52 9.04
N GLY A 673 -6.34 -32.00 10.06
CA GLY A 673 -4.97 -32.37 10.40
C GLY A 673 -4.43 -31.58 11.59
N GLY A 674 -3.11 -31.58 11.72
CA GLY A 674 -2.39 -30.91 12.81
C GLY A 674 -0.97 -31.44 12.97
N HIS A 675 -0.14 -30.72 13.73
CA HIS A 675 1.23 -31.12 14.04
C HIS A 675 1.73 -30.52 15.37
N SER A 676 2.74 -31.15 15.97
CA SER A 676 3.47 -30.59 17.11
C SER A 676 4.51 -29.55 16.68
N HIS A 677 5.02 -28.79 17.64
CA HIS A 677 6.03 -27.75 17.50
C HIS A 677 5.63 -26.56 16.63
N ALA A 678 4.32 -26.33 16.47
CA ALA A 678 3.77 -25.35 15.53
C ALA A 678 4.04 -23.88 15.89
N LEU A 679 4.00 -23.54 17.19
CA LEU A 679 4.37 -22.20 17.65
C LEU A 679 5.85 -22.18 18.03
N SER A 680 6.63 -21.37 17.32
CA SER A 680 8.05 -21.09 17.59
C SER A 680 8.92 -22.35 17.76
N GLY A 681 8.60 -23.46 17.08
CA GLY A 681 9.31 -24.73 17.24
C GLY A 681 9.18 -25.35 18.65
N ALA A 682 8.26 -24.87 19.49
CA ALA A 682 8.29 -25.15 20.91
C ALA A 682 7.91 -26.60 21.25
N MET A 683 8.68 -27.23 22.15
CA MET A 683 8.26 -28.51 22.73
C MET A 683 7.10 -28.23 23.70
N GLY A 684 5.95 -28.85 23.46
CA GLY A 684 4.68 -28.49 24.12
C GLY A 684 3.80 -27.50 23.35
N SER A 685 4.13 -27.11 22.11
CA SER A 685 3.17 -26.41 21.22
C SER A 685 2.59 -27.31 20.15
N ASN A 686 1.33 -27.07 19.76
CA ASN A 686 0.59 -27.84 18.77
C ASN A 686 -0.29 -26.90 17.92
N GLU A 687 -0.45 -27.23 16.63
CA GLU A 687 -1.58 -26.80 15.81
C GLU A 687 -2.49 -28.00 15.54
N ASP A 688 -3.79 -27.85 15.80
CA ASP A 688 -4.84 -28.70 15.22
C ASP A 688 -5.68 -27.87 14.24
N HIS A 689 -6.14 -28.44 13.13
CA HIS A 689 -7.02 -27.73 12.19
C HIS A 689 -8.17 -28.60 11.68
N ASP A 690 -9.36 -27.98 11.59
CA ASP A 690 -10.61 -28.64 11.16
C ASP A 690 -11.46 -27.72 10.26
N GLY A 691 -12.65 -28.19 9.86
CA GLY A 691 -13.58 -27.41 9.01
C GLY A 691 -14.08 -26.08 9.61
N LYS A 692 -13.79 -25.76 10.88
CA LYS A 692 -14.12 -24.49 11.55
C LYS A 692 -12.94 -23.51 11.54
N GLY A 693 -11.71 -24.00 11.72
CA GLY A 693 -10.52 -23.15 11.74
C GLY A 693 -9.25 -23.82 12.26
N LEU A 694 -8.28 -22.97 12.61
CA LEU A 694 -7.03 -23.34 13.26
C LEU A 694 -7.18 -23.28 14.79
N HIS A 695 -6.49 -24.17 15.50
CA HIS A 695 -6.43 -24.25 16.96
C HIS A 695 -4.97 -24.33 17.39
N TYR A 696 -4.49 -23.30 18.08
CA TYR A 696 -3.14 -23.24 18.61
C TYR A 696 -3.13 -23.52 20.11
N LYS A 697 -2.21 -24.38 20.54
CA LYS A 697 -1.95 -24.71 21.95
C LYS A 697 -0.46 -24.56 22.24
N LYS A 698 -0.11 -24.11 23.44
CA LYS A 698 1.26 -24.04 23.97
C LYS A 698 1.18 -24.28 25.47
N ASP A 699 2.02 -25.16 26.00
CA ASP A 699 2.05 -25.43 27.44
C ASP A 699 2.23 -24.12 28.25
N GLY A 700 1.55 -24.03 29.40
CA GLY A 700 1.48 -22.82 30.21
C GLY A 700 0.57 -21.69 29.67
N CYS A 701 0.12 -21.76 28.42
CA CYS A 701 -0.70 -20.73 27.76
C CYS A 701 -2.19 -21.14 27.64
N PRO A 702 -3.11 -20.19 27.45
CA PRO A 702 -4.50 -20.49 27.06
C PRO A 702 -4.60 -20.92 25.58
N ASP A 703 -5.42 -21.94 25.29
CA ASP A 703 -5.82 -22.33 23.93
C ASP A 703 -6.34 -21.14 23.10
N MET A 704 -5.91 -21.04 21.84
CA MET A 704 -6.36 -20.02 20.89
C MET A 704 -7.03 -20.65 19.66
N HIS A 705 -8.16 -20.09 19.23
CA HIS A 705 -8.91 -20.56 18.07
C HIS A 705 -9.18 -19.44 17.06
N PHE A 706 -8.84 -19.69 15.80
CA PHE A 706 -9.04 -18.78 14.68
C PHE A 706 -9.96 -19.40 13.65
N THR A 707 -11.17 -18.84 13.48
CA THR A 707 -12.07 -19.22 12.39
C THR A 707 -11.43 -18.93 11.03
N TRP A 708 -11.75 -19.72 10.01
CA TRP A 708 -11.16 -19.55 8.67
C TRP A 708 -11.29 -18.13 8.08
N GLU A 709 -12.36 -17.40 8.42
CA GLU A 709 -12.54 -15.98 8.05
C GLU A 709 -11.45 -15.07 8.66
N LYS A 710 -11.07 -15.30 9.92
CA LYS A 710 -9.98 -14.56 10.57
C LYS A 710 -8.63 -14.92 9.97
N VAL A 711 -8.41 -16.21 9.66
CA VAL A 711 -7.19 -16.69 9.01
C VAL A 711 -7.03 -16.06 7.63
N ALA A 712 -8.08 -16.07 6.80
CA ALA A 712 -8.07 -15.46 5.47
C ALA A 712 -7.77 -13.95 5.50
N LYS A 713 -8.35 -13.21 6.47
CA LYS A 713 -8.06 -11.78 6.65
C LYS A 713 -6.64 -11.52 7.14
N ARG A 714 -6.15 -12.34 8.08
CA ARG A 714 -4.78 -12.25 8.61
C ARG A 714 -3.73 -12.55 7.55
N ILE A 715 -3.89 -13.63 6.78
CA ILE A 715 -3.03 -13.97 5.63
C ILE A 715 -3.08 -12.86 4.56
N THR A 716 -4.26 -12.31 4.23
CA THR A 716 -4.37 -11.18 3.29
C THR A 716 -3.56 -9.98 3.77
N GLY A 717 -3.68 -9.61 5.06
CA GLY A 717 -2.92 -8.50 5.64
C GLY A 717 -1.41 -8.75 5.72
N LEU A 718 -0.97 -9.99 5.95
CA LEU A 718 0.45 -10.37 5.92
C LEU A 718 1.03 -10.28 4.50
N ILE A 719 0.26 -10.68 3.48
CA ILE A 719 0.66 -10.56 2.07
C ILE A 719 0.73 -9.09 1.64
N GLN A 720 -0.28 -8.28 1.98
CA GLN A 720 -0.29 -6.84 1.69
C GLN A 720 0.90 -6.09 2.32
N LYS A 721 1.35 -6.52 3.50
CA LYS A 721 2.51 -5.93 4.20
C LYS A 721 3.86 -6.50 3.76
N GLY A 722 3.90 -7.41 2.79
CA GLY A 722 5.14 -8.10 2.35
C GLY A 722 5.72 -9.09 3.37
N ARG A 723 4.96 -9.53 4.37
CA ARG A 723 5.43 -10.33 5.52
C ARG A 723 5.07 -11.83 5.44
N TYR A 724 4.49 -12.29 4.33
CA TYR A 724 4.05 -13.69 4.18
C TYR A 724 5.14 -14.64 3.63
N LEU A 725 5.98 -14.14 2.71
CA LEU A 725 7.19 -14.81 2.25
C LEU A 725 8.41 -14.10 2.85
N THR A 726 9.46 -14.84 3.16
CA THR A 726 10.79 -14.24 3.39
C THR A 726 11.42 -13.81 2.06
N GLU A 727 12.42 -12.93 2.10
CA GLU A 727 13.12 -12.45 0.89
C GLU A 727 13.67 -13.60 0.03
N GLN A 728 14.21 -14.65 0.67
CA GLN A 728 14.72 -15.83 -0.02
C GLN A 728 13.60 -16.64 -0.70
N GLU A 729 12.43 -16.78 -0.05
CA GLU A 729 11.25 -17.44 -0.63
C GLU A 729 10.62 -16.59 -1.73
N GLN A 730 10.62 -15.27 -1.60
CA GLN A 730 10.14 -14.33 -2.61
C GLN A 730 11.01 -14.39 -3.86
N ALA A 731 12.33 -14.34 -3.72
CA ALA A 731 13.27 -14.51 -4.85
C ALA A 731 13.14 -15.89 -5.53
N GLN A 732 12.93 -16.97 -4.76
CA GLN A 732 12.62 -18.29 -5.31
C GLN A 732 11.28 -18.31 -6.06
N TYR A 733 10.24 -17.70 -5.50
CA TYR A 733 8.93 -17.59 -6.13
C TYR A 733 9.01 -16.83 -7.46
N ASP A 734 9.65 -15.65 -7.48
CA ASP A 734 9.76 -14.82 -8.68
C ASP A 734 10.60 -15.50 -9.77
N LYS A 735 11.67 -16.23 -9.39
CA LYS A 735 12.39 -17.11 -10.31
C LYS A 735 11.49 -18.19 -10.93
N ILE A 736 10.66 -18.85 -10.12
CA ILE A 736 9.71 -19.87 -10.60
C ILE A 736 8.64 -19.26 -11.52
N GLN A 737 8.20 -18.01 -11.30
CA GLN A 737 7.28 -17.35 -12.21
C GLN A 737 7.98 -16.88 -13.50
N ALA A 738 9.23 -16.41 -13.43
CA ALA A 738 10.01 -16.06 -14.62
C ALA A 738 10.29 -17.29 -15.51
N GLU A 739 10.64 -18.43 -14.91
CA GLU A 739 10.81 -19.70 -15.64
C GLU A 739 9.50 -20.18 -16.30
N LYS A 740 8.34 -19.96 -15.67
CA LYS A 740 7.03 -20.25 -16.28
C LYS A 740 6.68 -19.27 -17.40
N ALA A 741 6.90 -17.98 -17.20
CA ALA A 741 6.63 -16.95 -18.20
C ALA A 741 7.48 -17.17 -19.45
N LEU A 742 8.76 -17.52 -19.29
CA LEU A 742 9.63 -17.91 -20.40
C LEU A 742 9.13 -19.19 -21.10
N ALA A 743 8.70 -20.20 -20.35
CA ALA A 743 8.13 -21.42 -20.95
C ALA A 743 6.78 -21.19 -21.67
N GLU A 744 5.98 -20.21 -21.22
CA GLU A 744 4.76 -19.76 -21.90
C GLU A 744 5.09 -18.92 -23.15
N GLU A 745 6.11 -18.06 -23.10
CA GLU A 745 6.61 -17.32 -24.27
C GLU A 745 7.19 -18.27 -25.32
N ASP A 746 8.04 -19.22 -24.95
CA ASP A 746 8.57 -20.26 -25.84
C ASP A 746 7.42 -21.06 -26.49
N ALA A 747 6.39 -21.41 -25.72
CA ALA A 747 5.21 -22.11 -26.22
C ALA A 747 4.35 -21.24 -27.17
N LEU A 748 4.32 -19.92 -26.98
CA LEU A 748 3.65 -18.97 -27.86
C LEU A 748 4.46 -18.71 -29.15
N GLN A 749 5.78 -18.54 -29.06
CA GLN A 749 6.65 -18.40 -30.23
C GLN A 749 6.64 -19.67 -31.09
N ALA A 750 6.62 -20.87 -30.47
CA ALA A 750 6.46 -22.15 -31.16
C ALA A 750 5.12 -22.32 -31.89
N GLN A 751 4.15 -21.42 -31.70
CA GLN A 751 2.85 -21.39 -32.39
C GLN A 751 2.74 -20.30 -33.47
N GLN A 752 3.76 -19.46 -33.67
CA GLN A 752 3.74 -18.42 -34.71
C GLN A 752 4.07 -18.97 -36.11
N PRO A 753 3.40 -18.51 -37.18
CA PRO A 753 3.68 -18.93 -38.56
C PRO A 753 4.99 -18.32 -39.11
N THR A 754 5.64 -19.01 -40.05
CA THR A 754 6.97 -18.61 -40.57
C THR A 754 6.95 -17.30 -41.37
N PRO A 755 8.10 -16.59 -41.49
CA PRO A 755 8.16 -15.24 -42.08
C PRO A 755 7.65 -15.13 -43.52
N GLU A 756 7.64 -16.23 -44.28
CA GLU A 756 7.26 -16.28 -45.70
C GLU A 756 5.77 -15.99 -45.96
N ILE A 757 4.96 -15.89 -44.91
CA ILE A 757 3.51 -15.58 -44.96
C ILE A 757 3.24 -14.08 -44.71
N TRP A 758 4.25 -13.31 -44.28
CA TRP A 758 4.04 -11.94 -43.79
C TRP A 758 4.07 -10.85 -44.85
N GLU A 759 4.68 -11.04 -46.01
CA GLU A 759 4.87 -9.94 -46.97
C GLU A 759 3.55 -9.40 -47.55
N TYR A 760 2.53 -10.24 -47.77
CA TYR A 760 1.19 -9.77 -48.18
C TYR A 760 0.52 -8.99 -47.06
N ASN A 761 0.50 -9.55 -45.84
CA ASN A 761 -0.14 -8.93 -44.68
C ASN A 761 0.53 -7.60 -44.33
N GLY A 762 1.85 -7.49 -44.45
CA GLY A 762 2.59 -6.24 -44.24
C GLY A 762 2.38 -5.19 -45.33
N VAL A 763 1.82 -5.54 -46.49
CA VAL A 763 1.25 -4.55 -47.45
C VAL A 763 -0.17 -4.20 -47.02
N LYS A 764 -1.02 -5.20 -46.78
CA LYS A 764 -2.43 -4.99 -46.38
C LYS A 764 -2.61 -4.24 -45.06
N GLU A 765 -1.66 -4.30 -44.12
CA GLU A 765 -1.68 -3.50 -42.88
C GLU A 765 -1.37 -2.01 -43.13
N ARG A 766 -0.61 -1.69 -44.19
CA ARG A 766 -0.33 -0.30 -44.61
C ARG A 766 -1.38 0.28 -45.56
N HIS A 767 -2.15 -0.59 -46.22
CA HIS A 767 -3.23 -0.26 -47.15
C HIS A 767 -4.47 -1.12 -46.80
N SER A 768 -5.08 -0.86 -45.64
CA SER A 768 -6.12 -1.73 -45.04
C SER A 768 -7.39 -1.83 -45.87
N ASP A 769 -7.73 -0.75 -46.55
CA ASP A 769 -9.02 -0.56 -47.20
C ASP A 769 -8.92 -0.84 -48.72
N ASP A 770 -7.70 -0.77 -49.30
CA ASP A 770 -7.37 -1.14 -50.68
C ASP A 770 -7.47 -2.64 -50.96
N ILE A 771 -7.88 -3.01 -52.18
CA ILE A 771 -7.64 -4.35 -52.72
C ILE A 771 -6.16 -4.49 -53.11
N VAL A 772 -5.44 -5.40 -52.44
CA VAL A 772 -3.99 -5.57 -52.63
C VAL A 772 -3.70 -6.59 -53.73
N LEU A 773 -3.03 -6.13 -54.80
CA LEU A 773 -2.55 -6.94 -55.92
C LEU A 773 -1.07 -7.26 -55.73
N TYR A 774 -0.76 -8.46 -55.24
CA TYR A 774 0.60 -8.83 -54.83
C TYR A 774 1.32 -9.67 -55.90
N GLN A 775 2.43 -9.16 -56.46
CA GLN A 775 3.15 -9.87 -57.53
C GLN A 775 3.94 -11.08 -56.99
N MET A 776 3.69 -12.25 -57.58
CA MET A 776 4.38 -13.52 -57.36
C MET A 776 4.89 -14.06 -58.71
N GLY A 777 6.04 -13.55 -59.15
CA GLY A 777 6.61 -13.86 -60.46
C GLY A 777 5.77 -13.31 -61.61
N ASP A 778 5.34 -14.19 -62.52
CA ASP A 778 4.56 -13.83 -63.71
C ASP A 778 3.05 -13.63 -63.43
N PHE A 779 2.64 -13.68 -62.15
CA PHE A 779 1.26 -13.58 -61.70
C PHE A 779 1.09 -12.54 -60.58
N PHE A 780 -0.13 -12.02 -60.45
CA PHE A 780 -0.60 -11.36 -59.24
C PHE A 780 -1.53 -12.30 -58.48
N GLU A 781 -1.35 -12.39 -57.17
CA GLU A 781 -2.16 -13.18 -56.24
C GLU A 781 -2.84 -12.25 -55.23
N LEU A 782 -4.08 -12.58 -54.86
CA LEU A 782 -4.84 -11.96 -53.78
C LEU A 782 -5.20 -13.03 -52.74
N TYR A 783 -5.37 -12.62 -51.49
CA TYR A 783 -5.59 -13.53 -50.36
C TYR A 783 -6.74 -13.05 -49.46
N GLY A 784 -7.47 -13.98 -48.84
CA GLY A 784 -8.50 -13.67 -47.84
C GLY A 784 -9.76 -13.02 -48.44
N GLU A 785 -10.24 -11.94 -47.82
CA GLU A 785 -11.44 -11.24 -48.31
C GLU A 785 -11.19 -10.53 -49.66
N ASP A 786 -10.00 -9.95 -49.87
CA ASP A 786 -9.62 -9.34 -51.15
C ASP A 786 -9.77 -10.33 -52.32
N ALA A 787 -9.41 -11.59 -52.07
CA ALA A 787 -9.56 -12.67 -53.05
C ALA A 787 -11.03 -13.00 -53.33
N LYS A 788 -11.92 -12.93 -52.34
CA LYS A 788 -13.36 -13.16 -52.54
C LYS A 788 -13.99 -12.04 -53.35
N THR A 789 -13.69 -10.79 -53.00
CA THR A 789 -14.21 -9.58 -53.68
C THR A 789 -13.78 -9.59 -55.15
N ALA A 790 -12.47 -9.68 -55.42
CA ALA A 790 -11.95 -9.73 -56.78
C ALA A 790 -12.44 -10.97 -57.56
N ALA A 791 -12.66 -12.12 -56.91
CA ALA A 791 -13.23 -13.29 -57.57
C ALA A 791 -14.71 -13.12 -57.95
N ALA A 792 -15.50 -12.45 -57.11
CA ALA A 792 -16.91 -12.17 -57.37
C ALA A 792 -17.11 -11.12 -58.48
N GLU A 793 -16.23 -10.12 -58.56
CA GLU A 793 -16.33 -9.00 -59.51
C GLU A 793 -15.73 -9.34 -60.88
N LEU A 794 -14.61 -10.08 -60.92
CA LEU A 794 -13.86 -10.37 -62.16
C LEU A 794 -14.13 -11.78 -62.73
N ASP A 795 -15.07 -12.53 -62.15
CA ASP A 795 -15.34 -13.96 -62.42
C ASP A 795 -14.06 -14.83 -62.36
N PHE A 796 -13.21 -14.58 -61.36
CA PHE A 796 -11.99 -15.39 -61.16
C PHE A 796 -12.29 -16.66 -60.38
N HIS A 797 -11.66 -17.76 -60.78
CA HIS A 797 -11.77 -19.02 -60.07
C HIS A 797 -11.07 -18.92 -58.70
N LEU A 798 -11.84 -18.68 -57.65
CA LEU A 798 -11.37 -18.74 -56.27
C LEU A 798 -10.87 -20.15 -55.93
N THR A 799 -9.75 -20.24 -55.21
CA THR A 799 -9.12 -21.50 -54.79
C THR A 799 -8.79 -21.46 -53.30
N THR A 800 -8.51 -22.60 -52.66
CA THR A 800 -8.23 -22.66 -51.21
C THR A 800 -6.92 -23.36 -50.90
N ARG A 801 -5.87 -22.58 -50.65
CA ARG A 801 -4.51 -23.04 -50.32
C ARG A 801 -4.41 -23.38 -48.83
N ALA A 802 -3.65 -24.42 -48.49
CA ALA A 802 -3.29 -24.72 -47.11
C ALA A 802 -2.00 -23.97 -46.74
N ILE A 803 -1.98 -23.29 -45.59
CA ILE A 803 -0.88 -22.46 -45.11
C ILE A 803 -0.46 -22.97 -43.71
N PRO A 804 0.83 -23.23 -43.45
CA PRO A 804 1.33 -23.59 -42.12
C PRO A 804 0.97 -22.53 -41.08
N GLY A 805 0.47 -22.95 -39.91
CA GLY A 805 -0.02 -22.06 -38.84
C GLY A 805 -1.36 -21.36 -39.16
N GLY A 806 -1.56 -20.85 -40.37
CA GLY A 806 -2.74 -20.09 -40.78
C GLY A 806 -3.98 -20.89 -41.22
N GLY A 807 -3.87 -22.21 -41.42
CA GLY A 807 -5.00 -23.07 -41.77
C GLY A 807 -5.26 -23.14 -43.28
N ARG A 808 -6.51 -22.95 -43.72
CA ARG A 808 -6.88 -22.93 -45.15
C ARG A 808 -7.39 -21.54 -45.53
N VAL A 809 -6.70 -20.89 -46.45
CA VAL A 809 -6.96 -19.51 -46.89
C VAL A 809 -7.42 -19.50 -48.35
N GLU A 810 -8.39 -18.66 -48.64
CA GLU A 810 -8.94 -18.45 -49.98
C GLU A 810 -8.08 -17.47 -50.78
N MET A 811 -7.94 -17.74 -52.07
CA MET A 811 -6.96 -17.09 -52.96
C MET A 811 -7.46 -17.13 -54.40
N CYS A 812 -7.33 -16.01 -55.11
CA CYS A 812 -7.44 -15.94 -56.56
C CYS A 812 -6.21 -15.23 -57.15
N GLY A 813 -5.99 -15.35 -58.45
CA GLY A 813 -4.86 -14.68 -59.10
C GLY A 813 -4.96 -14.69 -60.62
N PHE A 814 -4.13 -13.87 -61.26
CA PHE A 814 -4.16 -13.65 -62.71
C PHE A 814 -2.75 -13.40 -63.27
N PRO A 815 -2.50 -13.68 -64.57
CA PRO A 815 -1.20 -13.42 -65.18
C PRO A 815 -0.93 -11.92 -65.28
N ALA A 816 0.31 -11.50 -65.05
CA ALA A 816 0.71 -10.08 -64.96
C ALA A 816 0.38 -9.25 -66.21
N ASN A 817 0.28 -9.87 -67.39
CA ASN A 817 -0.13 -9.19 -68.62
C ASN A 817 -1.62 -8.78 -68.68
N ARG A 818 -2.42 -9.09 -67.66
CA ARG A 818 -3.80 -8.57 -67.48
C ARG A 818 -3.90 -7.43 -66.45
N LEU A 819 -2.79 -7.02 -65.82
CA LEU A 819 -2.80 -6.07 -64.70
C LEU A 819 -3.60 -4.79 -65.00
N GLU A 820 -3.35 -4.15 -66.14
CA GLU A 820 -4.05 -2.91 -66.54
C GLU A 820 -5.59 -3.11 -66.58
N GLN A 821 -6.06 -4.18 -67.21
CA GLN A 821 -7.49 -4.51 -67.35
C GLN A 821 -8.16 -4.84 -66.01
N VAL A 822 -7.41 -5.45 -65.10
CA VAL A 822 -7.91 -5.84 -63.77
C VAL A 822 -7.96 -4.64 -62.84
N VAL A 823 -6.92 -3.79 -62.87
CA VAL A 823 -6.87 -2.53 -62.12
C VAL A 823 -7.94 -1.56 -62.60
N GLU A 824 -8.17 -1.47 -63.91
CA GLU A 824 -9.25 -0.66 -64.50
C GLU A 824 -10.62 -1.04 -63.92
N HIS A 825 -10.98 -2.34 -63.94
CA HIS A 825 -12.30 -2.77 -63.49
C HIS A 825 -12.49 -2.81 -61.97
N LEU A 826 -11.45 -3.11 -61.18
CA LEU A 826 -11.53 -3.03 -59.72
C LEU A 826 -11.70 -1.58 -59.24
N ARG A 827 -11.08 -0.61 -59.95
CA ARG A 827 -11.18 0.82 -59.62
C ARG A 827 -12.53 1.45 -59.93
N ASP A 828 -13.43 0.74 -60.62
CA ASP A 828 -14.84 1.18 -60.73
C ASP A 828 -15.54 1.20 -59.35
N GLN A 829 -15.05 0.47 -58.34
CA GLN A 829 -15.70 0.38 -57.01
C GLN A 829 -14.75 0.40 -55.80
N HIS A 830 -13.46 0.10 -55.94
CA HIS A 830 -12.51 0.00 -54.82
C HIS A 830 -11.19 0.73 -55.08
N ASP A 831 -10.52 1.16 -54.01
CA ASP A 831 -9.13 1.60 -54.09
C ASP A 831 -8.22 0.36 -54.28
N VAL A 832 -7.16 0.47 -55.09
CA VAL A 832 -6.35 -0.68 -55.51
C VAL A 832 -4.86 -0.39 -55.32
N THR A 833 -4.18 -1.21 -54.52
CA THR A 833 -2.72 -1.13 -54.32
C THR A 833 -2.00 -2.26 -55.01
N ILE A 834 -1.11 -1.91 -55.95
CA ILE A 834 -0.26 -2.85 -56.70
C ILE A 834 1.10 -2.97 -56.00
N SER A 835 1.51 -4.17 -55.57
CA SER A 835 2.82 -4.42 -54.94
C SER A 835 3.69 -5.32 -55.82
N ALA A 836 4.57 -4.70 -56.61
CA ALA A 836 5.28 -5.31 -57.74
C ALA A 836 6.81 -5.08 -57.69
N VAL A 837 7.58 -5.88 -58.44
CA VAL A 837 9.02 -5.67 -58.63
C VAL A 837 9.23 -5.14 -60.06
N PRO A 838 9.67 -3.88 -60.25
CA PRO A 838 9.82 -3.29 -61.59
C PRO A 838 10.84 -4.05 -62.46
N GLU A 839 10.66 -4.02 -63.79
CA GLU A 839 11.61 -4.64 -64.72
C GLU A 839 13.03 -4.07 -64.57
N GLY A 840 13.96 -4.88 -64.08
CA GLY A 840 15.34 -4.50 -63.79
C GLY A 840 15.60 -4.00 -62.35
N GLY A 841 14.56 -3.88 -61.53
CA GLY A 841 14.67 -3.60 -60.09
C GLY A 841 15.14 -4.80 -59.26
N ARG A 842 15.49 -4.54 -57.99
CA ARG A 842 15.73 -5.56 -56.96
C ARG A 842 14.82 -5.43 -55.74
N GLU A 843 14.08 -4.35 -55.65
CA GLU A 843 13.23 -4.00 -54.51
C GLU A 843 11.77 -3.93 -54.99
N ARG A 844 10.86 -4.35 -54.12
CA ARG A 844 9.41 -4.29 -54.36
C ARG A 844 8.93 -2.85 -54.15
N GLN A 845 8.04 -2.39 -55.00
CA GLN A 845 7.45 -1.06 -54.98
C GLN A 845 5.92 -1.17 -54.94
N GLU A 846 5.29 -0.24 -54.22
CA GLU A 846 3.85 -0.20 -53.98
C GLU A 846 3.24 1.02 -54.68
N TYR A 847 2.14 0.82 -55.38
CA TYR A 847 1.43 1.83 -56.15
C TYR A 847 -0.07 1.77 -55.83
N SER A 848 -0.51 2.63 -54.92
CA SER A 848 -1.93 2.81 -54.58
C SER A 848 -2.63 3.67 -55.63
N MET A 849 -3.82 3.25 -56.05
CA MET A 849 -4.64 3.93 -57.04
C MET A 849 -6.09 4.02 -56.54
N LEU A 850 -6.54 5.25 -56.25
CA LEU A 850 -7.90 5.53 -55.81
C LEU A 850 -8.94 5.08 -56.85
N SER A 851 -10.11 4.69 -56.36
CA SER A 851 -11.33 4.41 -57.11
C SER A 851 -11.79 5.59 -57.99
N ILE A 852 -12.68 5.30 -58.94
CA ILE A 852 -13.22 6.27 -59.91
C ILE A 852 -14.48 6.90 -59.34
N ASP A 853 -14.36 8.13 -58.85
CA ASP A 853 -15.50 8.92 -58.37
C ASP A 853 -16.41 9.38 -59.52
N HIS A 854 -17.43 8.56 -59.80
CA HIS A 854 -18.48 8.86 -60.78
C HIS A 854 -19.45 9.98 -60.38
N GLU A 855 -19.42 10.48 -59.14
CA GLU A 855 -20.13 11.71 -58.76
C GLU A 855 -19.27 12.94 -59.13
N ALA A 856 -17.95 12.88 -58.93
CA ALA A 856 -17.02 13.94 -59.37
C ALA A 856 -17.07 14.21 -60.88
N GLU A 857 -17.15 13.18 -61.74
CA GLU A 857 -17.32 13.39 -63.19
C GLU A 857 -18.61 14.16 -63.53
N GLN A 858 -19.69 13.93 -62.78
CA GLN A 858 -20.96 14.64 -62.97
C GLN A 858 -20.88 16.09 -62.44
N HIS A 859 -20.14 16.32 -61.36
CA HIS A 859 -19.88 17.66 -60.84
C HIS A 859 -18.95 18.50 -61.72
N ILE A 860 -17.91 17.90 -62.34
CA ILE A 860 -17.01 18.61 -63.27
C ILE A 860 -17.79 19.18 -64.47
N ASN A 861 -18.69 18.39 -65.06
CA ASN A 861 -19.56 18.82 -66.16
C ASN A 861 -20.57 19.92 -65.77
N ALA A 862 -20.78 20.17 -64.48
CA ALA A 862 -21.60 21.28 -63.97
C ALA A 862 -20.78 22.53 -63.63
N GLN A 863 -19.45 22.42 -63.45
CA GLN A 863 -18.63 23.49 -62.88
C GLN A 863 -17.81 24.29 -63.91
N GLU A 864 -17.60 23.75 -65.12
CA GLU A 864 -16.96 24.49 -66.25
C GLU A 864 -17.78 25.71 -66.77
N ALA A 865 -18.99 25.94 -66.24
CA ALA A 865 -19.91 26.96 -66.74
C ALA A 865 -19.83 28.34 -66.07
N GLU A 866 -19.19 28.49 -64.89
CA GLU A 866 -19.41 29.69 -64.05
C GLU A 866 -18.15 30.51 -63.65
N PHE A 867 -16.92 29.96 -63.74
CA PHE A 867 -15.69 30.73 -63.41
C PHE A 867 -14.62 30.70 -64.49
N GLY A 868 -14.55 31.77 -65.28
CA GLY A 868 -13.49 32.04 -66.24
C GLY A 868 -12.68 33.31 -65.90
N ALA A 869 -11.37 33.21 -66.15
CA ALA A 869 -10.34 34.28 -66.16
C ALA A 869 -9.82 34.82 -64.80
N ASP A 870 -8.48 34.89 -64.76
CA ASP A 870 -7.57 35.65 -63.89
C ASP A 870 -7.61 35.48 -62.35
N GLY A 871 -6.47 35.54 -61.62
CA GLY A 871 -5.09 35.59 -62.13
C GLY A 871 -4.04 36.20 -61.18
N THR A 872 -3.29 35.33 -60.46
CA THR A 872 -1.95 35.58 -59.87
C THR A 872 -1.80 36.40 -58.56
N ARG A 873 -0.85 35.94 -57.72
CA ARG A 873 -0.19 36.60 -56.56
C ARG A 873 -1.06 36.70 -55.28
N VAL A 874 -0.52 36.79 -54.06
CA VAL A 874 0.81 37.25 -53.59
C VAL A 874 1.38 36.32 -52.49
N PHE A 875 2.64 35.88 -52.61
CA PHE A 875 3.44 35.45 -51.44
C PHE A 875 3.84 36.69 -50.62
N ARG A 876 3.74 36.63 -49.29
CA ARG A 876 4.31 37.65 -48.41
C ARG A 876 5.05 36.97 -47.25
N ASP A 877 6.33 37.32 -47.13
CA ASP A 877 7.19 36.92 -46.04
C ASP A 877 6.76 37.57 -44.72
N MET A 878 7.01 36.89 -43.60
CA MET A 878 7.03 37.48 -42.27
C MET A 878 8.49 37.50 -41.80
N GLU A 879 8.97 38.67 -41.35
CA GLU A 879 10.27 38.77 -40.68
C GLU A 879 10.24 38.04 -39.33
N PRO A 880 11.38 37.54 -38.83
CA PRO A 880 11.40 36.69 -37.65
C PRO A 880 10.98 37.45 -36.39
N GLU A 881 9.90 36.99 -35.77
CA GLU A 881 9.65 37.26 -34.35
C GLU A 881 10.83 36.72 -33.53
N GLN A 882 11.19 37.41 -32.45
CA GLN A 882 12.29 36.98 -31.60
C GLN A 882 11.94 35.64 -30.96
N ALA A 883 12.70 34.59 -31.27
CA ALA A 883 12.49 33.28 -30.70
C ALA A 883 12.55 33.37 -29.17
N THR A 884 11.44 33.04 -28.52
CA THR A 884 11.43 32.79 -27.08
C THR A 884 12.38 31.62 -26.81
N PRO A 885 13.26 31.73 -25.79
CA PRO A 885 14.21 30.67 -25.49
C PRO A 885 13.44 29.40 -25.12
N THR A 886 13.83 28.27 -25.71
CA THR A 886 13.16 27.00 -25.46
C THR A 886 13.35 26.56 -24.01
N ILE A 887 12.45 25.72 -23.50
CA ILE A 887 12.54 25.17 -22.13
C ILE A 887 13.90 24.48 -21.90
N ARG A 888 14.51 23.87 -22.93
CA ARG A 888 15.87 23.30 -22.80
C ARG A 888 16.96 24.37 -22.73
N GLU A 889 16.88 25.47 -23.49
CA GLU A 889 17.85 26.58 -23.37
C GLU A 889 17.76 27.28 -22.00
N LEU A 890 16.56 27.44 -21.46
CA LEU A 890 16.34 27.92 -20.09
C LEU A 890 16.85 26.91 -19.04
N TYR A 891 16.69 25.62 -19.29
CA TYR A 891 17.23 24.57 -18.43
C TYR A 891 18.77 24.59 -18.39
N GLU A 892 19.45 24.62 -19.54
CA GLU A 892 20.92 24.70 -19.59
C GLU A 892 21.46 26.02 -19.00
N LYS A 893 20.68 27.13 -19.06
CA LYS A 893 20.97 28.40 -18.38
C LYS A 893 20.97 28.24 -16.84
N TYR A 894 19.96 27.55 -16.28
CA TYR A 894 19.72 27.53 -14.83
C TYR A 894 20.33 26.32 -14.10
N LYS A 895 20.44 25.16 -14.74
CA LYS A 895 21.06 23.94 -14.19
C LYS A 895 22.37 24.21 -13.43
N PRO A 896 23.40 24.88 -13.99
CA PRO A 896 24.66 25.10 -13.27
C PRO A 896 24.52 26.02 -12.05
N ILE A 897 23.55 26.94 -12.05
CA ILE A 897 23.29 27.86 -10.92
C ILE A 897 22.67 27.09 -9.75
N VAL A 898 21.65 26.28 -10.05
CA VAL A 898 20.99 25.41 -9.05
C VAL A 898 21.97 24.36 -8.52
N MET A 899 22.76 23.72 -9.38
CA MET A 899 23.76 22.73 -8.96
C MET A 899 24.78 23.30 -7.98
N GLU A 900 25.38 24.47 -8.26
CA GLU A 900 26.34 25.08 -7.33
C GLU A 900 25.66 25.34 -5.97
N ALA A 901 24.49 26.01 -5.96
CA ALA A 901 23.77 26.31 -4.73
C ALA A 901 23.42 25.03 -3.93
N VAL A 902 22.94 23.98 -4.60
CA VAL A 902 22.62 22.69 -3.98
C VAL A 902 23.87 22.03 -3.39
N THR A 903 25.02 22.06 -4.07
CA THR A 903 26.26 21.50 -3.50
C THR A 903 26.80 22.25 -2.28
N GLN A 904 26.29 23.45 -1.99
CA GLN A 904 26.60 24.20 -0.76
C GLN A 904 25.57 23.98 0.37
N ASP A 905 24.44 23.30 0.11
CA ASP A 905 23.43 23.07 1.15
C ASP A 905 23.95 22.19 2.29
N THR A 906 23.73 22.64 3.53
CA THR A 906 24.28 21.95 4.71
C THR A 906 23.63 20.59 4.95
N ARG A 907 22.33 20.42 4.67
CA ARG A 907 21.64 19.15 4.94
C ARG A 907 21.97 18.11 3.89
N TYR A 908 21.85 18.46 2.61
CA TYR A 908 22.18 17.55 1.50
C TYR A 908 23.65 17.09 1.53
N ARG A 909 24.60 17.98 1.88
CA ARG A 909 26.00 17.60 2.10
C ARG A 909 26.16 16.59 3.24
N ASN A 910 25.46 16.78 4.36
CA ASN A 910 25.50 15.83 5.47
C ASN A 910 24.90 14.48 5.07
N ALA A 911 23.77 14.47 4.36
CA ALA A 911 23.15 13.24 3.85
C ALA A 911 24.08 12.48 2.89
N CYS A 912 24.75 13.18 1.95
CA CYS A 912 25.74 12.56 1.06
C CYS A 912 26.91 11.89 1.82
N GLY A 913 27.31 12.43 2.98
CA GLY A 913 28.41 11.89 3.79
C GLY A 913 27.99 10.82 4.81
N HIS A 914 26.74 10.83 5.28
CA HIS A 914 26.35 10.10 6.50
C HIS A 914 25.04 9.31 6.39
N SER A 915 24.30 9.42 5.28
CA SER A 915 23.08 8.65 5.01
C SER A 915 23.30 7.66 3.86
N ASP A 916 22.28 6.83 3.60
CA ASP A 916 22.22 5.98 2.40
C ASP A 916 21.89 6.80 1.13
N TYR A 917 21.88 6.11 -0.01
CA TYR A 917 21.57 6.70 -1.31
C TYR A 917 20.18 7.33 -1.34
N GLU A 918 19.17 6.65 -0.80
CA GLU A 918 17.78 7.06 -0.92
C GLU A 918 17.51 8.35 -0.13
N ASN A 919 17.90 8.41 1.14
CA ASN A 919 17.80 9.65 1.94
C ASN A 919 18.60 10.80 1.32
N ALA A 920 19.77 10.54 0.72
CA ALA A 920 20.54 11.56 0.03
C ALA A 920 19.87 12.05 -1.27
N MET A 921 19.09 11.22 -1.97
CA MET A 921 18.27 11.66 -3.11
C MET A 921 17.12 12.58 -2.66
N ILE A 922 16.46 12.30 -1.53
CA ILE A 922 15.34 13.12 -1.07
C ILE A 922 15.85 14.49 -0.56
N GLU A 923 16.90 14.53 0.27
CA GLU A 923 17.53 15.81 0.68
C GLU A 923 18.12 16.59 -0.51
N CYS A 924 18.52 15.93 -1.60
CA CYS A 924 18.89 16.63 -2.84
C CYS A 924 17.70 17.41 -3.41
N ASN A 925 16.51 16.79 -3.41
CA ASN A 925 15.28 17.41 -3.90
C ASN A 925 14.80 18.53 -2.96
N ALA A 926 14.95 18.36 -1.65
CA ALA A 926 14.72 19.42 -0.67
C ALA A 926 15.68 20.60 -0.85
N ALA A 927 16.97 20.34 -1.10
CA ALA A 927 17.97 21.38 -1.38
C ALA A 927 17.69 22.11 -2.70
N VAL A 928 17.26 21.42 -3.76
CA VAL A 928 16.81 22.05 -5.03
C VAL A 928 15.68 23.04 -4.77
N ARG A 929 14.67 22.69 -3.96
CA ARG A 929 13.59 23.62 -3.61
C ARG A 929 14.10 24.82 -2.81
N ARG A 930 14.80 24.56 -1.70
CA ARG A 930 15.28 25.60 -0.78
C ARG A 930 16.16 26.63 -1.52
N THR A 931 17.09 26.16 -2.35
CA THR A 931 17.99 27.04 -3.13
C THR A 931 17.30 27.82 -4.25
N ILE A 932 16.19 27.32 -4.81
CA ILE A 932 15.38 28.05 -5.79
C ILE A 932 14.47 29.09 -5.13
N LEU A 933 13.88 28.77 -3.98
CA LEU A 933 13.02 29.68 -3.21
C LEU A 933 13.80 30.80 -2.51
N ASP A 934 15.02 30.53 -2.05
CA ASP A 934 15.96 31.56 -1.56
C ASP A 934 16.54 32.42 -2.71
N SER A 935 16.38 31.99 -3.97
CA SER A 935 16.85 32.74 -5.14
C SER A 935 15.99 33.99 -5.36
N HIS A 936 16.62 35.11 -5.67
CA HIS A 936 15.92 36.37 -5.98
C HIS A 936 15.52 36.44 -7.47
N ASP A 937 15.39 35.30 -8.16
CA ASP A 937 15.09 35.22 -9.59
C ASP A 937 13.65 34.68 -9.82
N ILE A 938 12.75 35.61 -10.08
CA ILE A 938 11.32 35.35 -10.33
C ILE A 938 11.12 34.53 -11.64
N GLU A 939 12.04 34.61 -12.60
CA GLU A 939 11.99 33.76 -13.81
C GLU A 939 12.30 32.30 -13.46
N LEU A 940 13.28 32.05 -12.59
CA LEU A 940 13.62 30.70 -12.11
C LEU A 940 12.50 30.10 -11.24
N ILE A 941 11.94 30.86 -10.30
CA ILE A 941 10.85 30.39 -9.43
C ILE A 941 9.61 29.99 -10.28
N ARG A 942 9.25 30.81 -11.27
CA ARG A 942 8.13 30.51 -12.18
C ARG A 942 8.40 29.31 -13.07
N LEU A 943 9.60 29.19 -13.64
CA LEU A 943 9.97 27.99 -14.42
C LEU A 943 9.94 26.72 -13.56
N PHE A 944 10.30 26.81 -12.28
CA PHE A 944 10.23 25.68 -11.35
C PHE A 944 8.79 25.34 -10.92
N SER A 945 7.90 26.32 -10.76
CA SER A 945 6.48 26.12 -10.44
C SER A 945 5.68 25.62 -11.65
N ASP A 946 5.71 26.38 -12.75
CA ASP A 946 4.71 26.33 -13.82
C ASP A 946 5.10 25.39 -14.98
N VAL A 947 6.34 24.89 -15.02
CA VAL A 947 6.85 24.00 -16.09
C VAL A 947 7.30 22.64 -15.51
N PRO A 948 6.42 21.62 -15.50
CA PRO A 948 6.71 20.32 -14.90
C PRO A 948 7.97 19.63 -15.46
N GLU A 949 8.24 19.77 -16.75
CA GLU A 949 9.41 19.18 -17.42
C GLU A 949 10.72 19.77 -16.89
N PHE A 950 10.77 21.09 -16.73
CA PHE A 950 11.93 21.82 -16.20
C PHE A 950 12.22 21.39 -14.75
N ARG A 951 11.18 21.28 -13.92
CA ARG A 951 11.27 20.78 -12.54
C ARG A 951 11.74 19.32 -12.48
N GLN A 952 11.19 18.43 -13.31
CA GLN A 952 11.61 17.03 -13.37
C GLN A 952 13.06 16.86 -13.85
N TRP A 953 13.50 17.62 -14.85
CA TRP A 953 14.88 17.60 -15.32
C TRP A 953 15.86 18.15 -14.26
N LEU A 954 15.45 19.14 -13.46
CA LEU A 954 16.29 19.63 -12.36
C LEU A 954 16.43 18.57 -11.26
N HIS A 955 15.32 18.05 -10.73
CA HIS A 955 15.35 17.03 -9.68
C HIS A 955 16.16 15.78 -10.08
N ARG A 956 16.09 15.36 -11.36
CA ARG A 956 16.85 14.23 -11.87
C ARG A 956 18.33 14.53 -12.10
N GLU A 957 18.67 15.42 -13.04
CA GLU A 957 20.07 15.57 -13.47
C GLU A 957 20.94 16.27 -12.39
N VAL A 958 20.36 17.06 -11.47
CA VAL A 958 21.13 17.62 -10.34
C VAL A 958 21.58 16.49 -9.42
N ALA A 959 20.68 15.61 -9.01
CA ALA A 959 21.00 14.49 -8.11
C ALA A 959 22.01 13.51 -8.73
N ASP A 960 21.78 13.10 -9.98
CA ASP A 960 22.68 12.24 -10.76
C ASP A 960 24.12 12.81 -10.84
N GLU A 961 24.25 14.14 -10.96
CA GLU A 961 25.56 14.79 -11.09
C GLU A 961 26.21 15.23 -9.76
N THR A 962 25.46 15.56 -8.71
CA THR A 962 26.04 16.09 -7.46
C THR A 962 26.34 15.00 -6.44
N TYR A 963 25.49 13.97 -6.32
CA TYR A 963 25.64 12.95 -5.29
C TYR A 963 26.96 12.17 -5.38
N PRO A 964 27.39 11.62 -6.54
CA PRO A 964 28.63 10.83 -6.60
C PRO A 964 29.86 11.64 -6.17
N LYS A 965 29.90 12.93 -6.54
CA LYS A 965 30.99 13.88 -6.24
C LYS A 965 31.02 14.23 -4.74
N LEU A 966 29.86 14.41 -4.11
CA LEU A 966 29.75 14.72 -2.68
C LEU A 966 29.98 13.48 -1.81
N HIS A 967 29.43 12.32 -2.19
CA HIS A 967 29.59 11.07 -1.46
C HIS A 967 31.05 10.60 -1.44
N GLU A 968 31.76 10.63 -2.57
CA GLU A 968 33.20 10.29 -2.61
C GLU A 968 34.04 11.21 -1.70
N LEU A 969 33.65 12.49 -1.58
CA LEU A 969 34.40 13.51 -0.85
C LEU A 969 34.05 13.56 0.66
N LEU A 970 32.84 13.14 1.04
CA LEU A 970 32.30 13.27 2.41
C LEU A 970 32.08 11.95 3.15
N ARG A 971 32.18 10.78 2.49
CA ARG A 971 32.06 9.47 3.16
C ARG A 971 33.14 9.29 4.25
N PRO A 972 32.86 8.58 5.36
CA PRO A 972 33.89 8.24 6.33
C PRO A 972 34.94 7.32 5.70
N LEU A 973 36.22 7.58 5.98
CA LEU A 973 37.30 6.66 5.62
C LEU A 973 37.18 5.39 6.46
N SER A 974 37.02 4.24 5.80
CA SER A 974 36.97 2.95 6.48
C SER A 974 38.37 2.50 6.94
N GLN A 975 38.41 1.55 7.88
CA GLN A 975 39.66 0.87 8.24
C GLN A 975 40.29 0.18 7.03
N GLU A 976 39.49 -0.28 6.06
CA GLU A 976 39.95 -0.93 4.83
C GLU A 976 40.53 0.07 3.81
N ASP A 977 40.02 1.30 3.73
CA ASP A 977 40.67 2.41 3.00
C ASP A 977 42.04 2.73 3.62
N ILE A 978 42.12 2.79 4.96
CA ILE A 978 43.35 3.07 5.71
C ILE A 978 44.39 1.96 5.50
N ASP A 979 44.00 0.70 5.63
CA ASP A 979 44.90 -0.45 5.45
C ASP A 979 45.30 -0.63 3.98
N SER A 980 44.42 -0.29 3.02
CA SER A 980 44.77 -0.21 1.59
C SER A 980 45.80 0.88 1.30
N ALA A 981 45.61 2.08 1.87
CA ALA A 981 46.58 3.17 1.76
C ALA A 981 47.93 2.81 2.38
N LEU A 982 47.95 2.18 3.56
CA LEU A 982 49.17 1.67 4.21
C LEU A 982 49.83 0.54 3.40
N CYS A 983 49.04 -0.31 2.74
CA CYS A 983 49.54 -1.36 1.87
C CYS A 983 50.19 -0.79 0.60
N ALA A 984 49.58 0.22 -0.03
CA ALA A 984 50.10 0.91 -1.20
C ALA A 984 51.34 1.77 -0.88
N TRP A 985 51.35 2.45 0.26
CA TRP A 985 52.45 3.33 0.71
C TRP A 985 53.81 2.62 0.82
N ASN A 986 53.82 1.30 1.02
CA ASN A 986 55.05 0.52 1.19
C ASN A 986 55.14 -0.63 0.18
N GLY A 987 55.29 -0.26 -1.10
CA GLY A 987 55.30 -1.16 -2.27
C GLY A 987 56.45 -2.17 -2.38
N ASN A 988 57.37 -2.26 -1.41
CA ASN A 988 58.40 -3.29 -1.36
C ASN A 988 58.19 -4.25 -0.18
N ILE A 989 58.05 -5.54 -0.47
CA ILE A 989 57.84 -6.60 0.53
C ILE A 989 59.07 -6.81 1.43
N GLU A 990 60.27 -6.47 0.98
CA GLU A 990 61.49 -6.52 1.79
C GLU A 990 61.51 -5.41 2.85
N SER A 991 61.06 -4.20 2.49
CA SER A 991 60.85 -3.10 3.43
C SER A 991 59.81 -3.45 4.49
N LYS A 992 58.67 -4.05 4.09
CA LYS A 992 57.66 -4.57 5.02
C LYS A 992 58.27 -5.59 6.00
N HIS A 993 59.07 -6.56 5.53
CA HIS A 993 59.77 -7.50 6.40
C HIS A 993 60.82 -6.84 7.32
N ALA A 994 61.52 -5.80 6.87
CA ALA A 994 62.47 -5.05 7.69
C ALA A 994 61.77 -4.29 8.83
N VAL A 995 60.63 -3.64 8.56
CA VAL A 995 59.80 -2.98 9.58
C VAL A 995 59.28 -4.01 10.59
N VAL A 996 58.76 -5.16 10.14
CA VAL A 996 58.25 -6.22 11.03
C VAL A 996 59.34 -6.81 11.94
N ARG A 997 60.58 -7.00 11.44
CA ARG A 997 61.71 -7.41 12.30
C ARG A 997 62.06 -6.33 13.32
N TYR A 998 62.21 -5.08 12.86
CA TYR A 998 62.54 -3.95 13.74
C TYR A 998 61.53 -3.79 14.88
N MET A 999 60.22 -3.90 14.57
CA MET A 999 59.15 -3.89 15.56
C MET A 999 59.26 -5.04 16.56
N LYS A 1000 59.50 -6.29 16.10
CA LYS A 1000 59.67 -7.45 17.00
C LYS A 1000 60.87 -7.29 17.92
N ASP A 1001 62.00 -6.81 17.41
CA ASP A 1001 63.24 -6.63 18.20
C ASP A 1001 63.16 -5.46 19.20
N HIS A 1002 62.28 -4.48 18.97
CA HIS A 1002 62.17 -3.26 19.80
C HIS A 1002 60.87 -3.14 20.63
N ALA A 1003 60.01 -4.16 20.62
CA ALA A 1003 58.67 -4.19 21.23
C ALA A 1003 58.56 -3.85 22.75
N ARG A 1004 59.67 -3.56 23.44
CA ARG A 1004 59.71 -3.18 24.87
C ARG A 1004 60.23 -1.76 25.14
N ARG A 1005 60.47 -0.92 24.11
CA ARG A 1005 60.89 0.49 24.30
C ARG A 1005 59.71 1.46 24.27
N LYS A 1006 59.49 2.21 25.36
CA LYS A 1006 58.47 3.26 25.51
C LYS A 1006 58.78 4.56 24.74
N THR A 1007 59.29 4.49 23.50
CA THR A 1007 59.65 5.69 22.72
C THR A 1007 59.45 5.41 21.23
N PRO A 1008 58.66 6.23 20.50
CA PRO A 1008 58.23 5.91 19.13
C PRO A 1008 59.40 5.93 18.12
N PRO A 1009 59.39 5.07 17.08
CA PRO A 1009 60.51 4.86 16.16
C PRO A 1009 60.65 5.95 15.08
N HIS A 1010 60.25 7.18 15.40
CA HIS A 1010 59.98 8.27 14.44
C HIS A 1010 61.21 8.70 13.61
N GLY A 1011 62.43 8.51 14.14
CA GLY A 1011 63.68 8.78 13.43
C GLY A 1011 64.16 7.64 12.52
N TRP A 1012 63.76 6.39 12.79
CA TRP A 1012 64.19 5.25 11.96
C TRP A 1012 63.38 5.16 10.66
N LEU A 1013 62.04 5.30 10.77
CA LEU A 1013 61.13 5.37 9.61
C LEU A 1013 61.48 6.51 8.64
N ARG A 1014 61.99 7.64 9.17
CA ARG A 1014 62.41 8.79 8.37
C ARG A 1014 63.71 8.55 7.59
N ASN A 1015 64.58 7.66 8.07
CA ASN A 1015 65.83 7.31 7.39
C ASN A 1015 65.65 6.19 6.37
N THR A 1016 64.74 5.24 6.58
CA THR A 1016 64.44 4.21 5.56
C THR A 1016 63.78 4.81 4.31
N ALA A 1017 62.92 5.82 4.47
CA ALA A 1017 62.33 6.57 3.35
C ALA A 1017 63.36 7.27 2.43
N ALA A 1018 64.58 7.53 2.91
CA ALA A 1018 65.64 8.21 2.16
C ALA A 1018 66.56 7.25 1.36
N VAL A 1019 66.27 5.95 1.35
CA VAL A 1019 67.09 4.91 0.67
C VAL A 1019 66.35 4.29 -0.54
N THR A 1020 65.09 4.64 -0.75
CA THR A 1020 64.22 4.12 -1.82
C THR A 1020 63.63 5.21 -2.71
N ALA A 1021 64.41 6.27 -2.97
CA ALA A 1021 64.12 7.39 -3.86
C ALA A 1021 65.29 7.61 -4.83
#